data_AF-A0A820TSD5-F1
#
_entry.id   AF-A0A820TSD5-F1
#
_cell.length_a   1.000
_cell.length_b   1.000
_cell.length_c   1.000
_cell.angle_alpha   90.00
_cell.angle_beta   90.00
_cell.angle_gamma   90.00
#
_symmetry.space_group_name_H-M   'P 1'
#
loop_
_entity.id
_entity.type
_entity.pdbx_description
1 polymer ?
#
loop_
_entity_poly.entity_id
_entity_poly.type
_entity_poly.pdbx_seq_one_letter_code
_entity_poly.pdbx_strand_id
1 'polypeptide(L)'
;MDDNEFDQVPQILFEDVTSLSKLGTLGTLIPMTNDTRAVLCGDDSKNVVVVATRVGNGRCLVFAHNGYPGIFLTNDTKDKGFVENCRRWLSREEDAQFESINATDSMDKVKKSETILVWNGHNNKSDKFMDDLCIYLKEGGALVCGVTAWGWLQGNKNKLLSDFPFARFCDYIGVKLVDNYASCANPILFRSELVKFKNIYQVVQALASEPNNVENLSIVESAIKKLGGTLPGVPLEPLQNIVLNAGSNVTPVSSCPIKDKSCRQQSISMCTILCALPGIKAPGYYVAAGISIQIDILKQVGATGWSARVGCHSDDLGKCDELCRWPCISVCKPLSSTSVRINSAFGGLLFLQSPNGESNSISVKLQNVVLTPTYDLMNPNRATSWEDLRGHAQGLWADVAGKHIVFNLPSKSVLHLDSAQLDQVLHFWDGLILTHHELRGTTSVRRERIVCDQQPSAGYMHSGYPIVTHMDVSDPKNEGFLFNIDILKKKGAWGLFHEIGHNMQRTWWTFDGTGEVTTNIFTLHAMDAICHLQPWIHSWLQDNVKRAREYIQSGSNFDQWKTNPAVALFIYAQLAREFGWSSYKAVFRQYEQTQPNLTSNQEKIDRWITTFSHQVGYNLVPLFKFWGFPISQSTIDSLHDLPIQQISDEFIQIAPERYKV
;
A
#
# COMPACT_ATOMS: atom_id res chain seq x y z
N MET A 1 26.13 -30.84 -11.89
CA MET A 1 24.73 -30.97 -12.31
C MET A 1 24.35 -29.67 -12.97
N ASP A 2 24.18 -29.71 -14.29
CA ASP A 2 23.73 -28.54 -15.04
C ASP A 2 22.24 -28.26 -14.77
N ASP A 3 21.69 -27.20 -15.37
CA ASP A 3 20.30 -26.81 -15.13
C ASP A 3 19.28 -27.79 -15.74
N ASN A 4 19.63 -28.46 -16.84
CA ASN A 4 18.76 -29.45 -17.48
C ASN A 4 18.60 -30.70 -16.63
N GLU A 5 19.69 -31.16 -16.00
CA GLU A 5 19.64 -32.25 -15.03
C GLU A 5 18.89 -31.83 -13.75
N PHE A 6 19.02 -30.56 -13.33
CA PHE A 6 18.33 -30.06 -12.13
C PHE A 6 16.81 -29.91 -12.34
N ASP A 7 16.37 -29.62 -13.57
CA ASP A 7 14.96 -29.61 -13.95
C ASP A 7 14.28 -30.98 -13.79
N GLN A 8 15.06 -32.08 -13.80
CA GLN A 8 14.55 -33.45 -13.64
C GLN A 8 14.47 -33.90 -12.17
N VAL A 9 14.89 -33.07 -11.21
CA VAL A 9 14.89 -33.44 -9.79
C VAL A 9 13.53 -33.91 -9.28
N PRO A 10 12.38 -33.31 -9.64
CA PRO A 10 11.09 -33.83 -9.22
C PRO A 10 10.88 -35.29 -9.65
N GLN A 11 11.24 -35.64 -10.88
CA GLN A 11 11.15 -37.00 -11.41
C GLN A 11 12.16 -37.94 -10.75
N ILE A 12 13.37 -37.49 -10.47
CA ILE A 12 14.39 -38.26 -9.76
C ILE A 12 13.92 -38.61 -8.34
N LEU A 13 13.36 -37.64 -7.62
CA LEU A 13 12.91 -37.86 -6.23
C LEU A 13 11.69 -38.78 -6.16
N PHE A 14 10.85 -38.78 -7.19
CA PHE A 14 9.66 -39.62 -7.31
C PHE A 14 9.84 -40.82 -8.25
N GLU A 15 11.08 -41.23 -8.54
CA GLU A 15 11.33 -42.46 -9.32
C GLU A 15 10.69 -43.66 -8.60
N ASP A 16 9.81 -44.37 -9.30
CA ASP A 16 8.98 -45.47 -8.78
C ASP A 16 8.09 -45.12 -7.56
N VAL A 17 7.85 -43.82 -7.31
CA VAL A 17 6.97 -43.32 -6.24
C VAL A 17 5.86 -42.46 -6.84
N THR A 18 4.60 -42.80 -6.54
CA THR A 18 3.44 -42.08 -7.09
C THR A 18 2.81 -41.08 -6.14
N SER A 19 3.16 -41.13 -4.84
CA SER A 19 2.57 -40.27 -3.83
C SER A 19 3.44 -40.19 -2.58
N LEU A 20 3.20 -39.16 -1.75
CA LEU A 20 3.82 -38.97 -0.45
C LEU A 20 2.74 -38.85 0.63
N SER A 21 2.92 -39.48 1.80
CA SER A 21 1.96 -39.35 2.91
C SER A 21 1.71 -37.89 3.31
N LYS A 22 0.45 -37.53 3.55
CA LYS A 22 0.09 -36.19 4.03
C LYS A 22 0.30 -36.10 5.54
N LEU A 23 1.19 -35.22 5.99
CA LEU A 23 1.44 -34.96 7.41
C LEU A 23 0.92 -33.57 7.80
N GLY A 24 -0.25 -33.53 8.44
CA GLY A 24 -0.88 -32.29 8.90
C GLY A 24 -1.43 -31.41 7.76
N THR A 25 -1.60 -30.12 8.06
CA THR A 25 -2.02 -29.12 7.07
C THR A 25 -0.78 -28.38 6.56
N LEU A 26 -0.43 -28.60 5.30
CA LEU A 26 0.79 -28.05 4.71
C LEU A 26 0.62 -26.56 4.40
N GLY A 27 1.71 -25.81 4.55
CA GLY A 27 1.84 -24.44 4.03
C GLY A 27 2.05 -24.40 2.52
N THR A 28 2.39 -23.21 2.02
CA THR A 28 2.91 -23.03 0.65
C THR A 28 4.33 -22.47 0.70
N LEU A 29 5.17 -22.90 -0.25
CA LEU A 29 6.51 -22.37 -0.50
C LEU A 29 6.55 -21.72 -1.88
N ILE A 30 7.42 -20.73 -2.07
CA ILE A 30 7.64 -20.11 -3.38
C ILE A 30 9.12 -20.21 -3.77
N PRO A 31 9.49 -21.03 -4.78
CA PRO A 31 10.85 -21.06 -5.31
C PRO A 31 11.15 -19.82 -6.16
N MET A 32 12.22 -19.09 -5.82
CA MET A 32 12.47 -17.72 -6.34
C MET A 32 13.74 -17.54 -7.17
N THR A 33 14.60 -18.54 -7.25
CA THR A 33 15.94 -18.41 -7.88
C THR A 33 16.19 -19.52 -8.89
N ASN A 34 17.11 -19.33 -9.84
CA ASN A 34 17.51 -20.40 -10.77
C ASN A 34 17.98 -21.69 -10.09
N ASP A 35 18.36 -21.62 -8.81
CA ASP A 35 18.82 -22.75 -8.02
C ASP A 35 17.72 -23.43 -7.20
N THR A 36 16.45 -23.13 -7.45
CA THR A 36 15.31 -23.78 -6.78
C THR A 36 14.39 -24.53 -7.74
N ARG A 37 13.74 -25.61 -7.31
CA ARG A 37 12.73 -26.34 -8.11
C ARG A 37 11.56 -26.75 -7.23
N ALA A 38 10.35 -26.57 -7.74
CA ALA A 38 9.17 -27.18 -7.14
C ALA A 38 9.25 -28.70 -7.34
N VAL A 39 9.12 -29.45 -6.26
CA VAL A 39 9.21 -30.93 -6.27
C VAL A 39 7.83 -31.58 -6.12
N LEU A 40 6.96 -30.98 -5.31
CA LEU A 40 5.60 -31.47 -5.09
C LEU A 40 4.66 -30.29 -4.87
N CYS A 41 3.45 -30.39 -5.41
CA CYS A 41 2.36 -29.43 -5.24
C CYS A 41 1.20 -30.06 -4.47
N GLY A 42 0.31 -29.22 -3.96
CA GLY A 42 -0.99 -29.64 -3.44
C GLY A 42 -1.95 -30.10 -4.54
N ASP A 43 -3.24 -30.06 -4.25
CA ASP A 43 -4.31 -30.48 -5.17
C ASP A 43 -4.38 -29.60 -6.43
N ASP A 44 -3.86 -28.38 -6.33
CA ASP A 44 -3.72 -27.42 -7.42
C ASP A 44 -2.26 -27.20 -7.82
N SER A 45 -2.07 -26.59 -8.99
CA SER A 45 -0.75 -26.21 -9.49
C SER A 45 -0.16 -24.96 -8.83
N LYS A 46 -0.86 -24.34 -7.86
CA LYS A 46 -0.52 -23.02 -7.31
C LYS A 46 0.18 -23.10 -5.96
N ASN A 47 0.04 -24.20 -5.24
CA ASN A 47 0.59 -24.38 -3.91
C ASN A 47 1.71 -25.42 -3.91
N VAL A 48 2.96 -24.95 -4.00
CA VAL A 48 4.15 -25.81 -3.90
C VAL A 48 4.36 -26.17 -2.43
N VAL A 49 4.51 -27.47 -2.15
CA VAL A 49 4.64 -28.00 -0.78
C VAL A 49 6.01 -28.62 -0.50
N VAL A 50 6.79 -28.92 -1.55
CA VAL A 50 8.20 -29.34 -1.43
C VAL A 50 9.04 -28.58 -2.45
N VAL A 51 10.17 -28.03 -2.03
CA VAL A 51 11.13 -27.32 -2.87
C VAL A 51 12.52 -27.95 -2.73
N ALA A 52 13.17 -28.25 -3.85
CA ALA A 52 14.58 -28.57 -3.91
C ALA A 52 15.40 -27.31 -4.17
N THR A 53 16.55 -27.18 -3.53
CA THR A 53 17.47 -26.06 -3.73
C THR A 53 18.92 -26.52 -3.84
N ARG A 54 19.71 -25.80 -4.65
CA ARG A 54 21.17 -25.88 -4.73
C ARG A 54 21.76 -24.64 -4.07
N VAL A 55 22.78 -24.82 -3.25
CA VAL A 55 23.48 -23.70 -2.60
C VAL A 55 24.97 -23.96 -2.68
N GLY A 56 25.67 -23.23 -3.56
CA GLY A 56 27.06 -23.57 -3.90
C GLY A 56 27.14 -25.01 -4.40
N ASN A 57 27.92 -25.84 -3.71
CA ASN A 57 28.04 -27.27 -4.04
C ASN A 57 27.01 -28.16 -3.32
N GLY A 58 26.24 -27.64 -2.37
CA GLY A 58 25.31 -28.41 -1.54
C GLY A 58 23.89 -28.51 -2.09
N ARG A 59 23.08 -29.34 -1.45
CA ARG A 59 21.69 -29.64 -1.83
C ARG A 59 20.78 -29.60 -0.61
N CYS A 60 19.58 -29.05 -0.77
CA CYS A 60 18.61 -28.98 0.31
C CYS A 60 17.18 -29.26 -0.17
N LEU A 61 16.39 -29.92 0.67
CA LEU A 61 14.94 -30.10 0.50
C LEU A 61 14.20 -29.34 1.60
N VAL A 62 13.26 -28.49 1.19
CA VAL A 62 12.40 -27.70 2.08
C VAL A 62 10.96 -28.21 1.96
N PHE A 63 10.40 -28.65 3.07
CA PHE A 63 9.02 -29.10 3.18
C PHE A 63 8.15 -28.01 3.82
N ALA A 64 6.94 -27.81 3.28
CA ALA A 64 5.97 -26.84 3.79
C ALA A 64 5.26 -27.28 5.08
N HIS A 65 5.79 -28.29 5.78
CA HIS A 65 5.33 -28.68 7.11
C HIS A 65 6.49 -29.27 7.93
N ASN A 66 6.60 -28.85 9.18
CA ASN A 66 7.66 -29.27 10.11
C ASN A 66 7.61 -30.74 10.56
N GLY A 67 6.53 -31.46 10.24
CA GLY A 67 6.42 -32.91 10.49
C GLY A 67 7.22 -33.78 9.52
N TYR A 68 7.48 -33.32 8.30
CA TYR A 68 8.16 -34.13 7.27
C TYR A 68 9.59 -34.54 7.61
N PRO A 69 10.45 -33.69 8.20
CA PRO A 69 11.78 -34.10 8.62
C PRO A 69 11.81 -35.39 9.45
N GLY A 70 10.73 -35.70 10.20
CA GLY A 70 10.61 -36.93 10.96
C GLY A 70 10.69 -38.22 10.13
N ILE A 71 10.18 -38.22 8.89
CA ILE A 71 10.15 -39.45 8.06
C ILE A 71 11.56 -39.95 7.73
N PHE A 72 12.53 -39.02 7.64
CA PHE A 72 13.93 -39.31 7.33
C PHE A 72 14.70 -39.91 8.52
N LEU A 73 14.15 -39.81 9.73
CA LEU A 73 14.76 -40.31 10.96
C LEU A 73 14.12 -41.63 11.43
N THR A 74 13.15 -42.15 10.68
CA THR A 74 12.40 -43.36 11.02
C THR A 74 12.54 -44.41 9.92
N ASN A 75 12.43 -45.69 10.30
CA ASN A 75 12.39 -46.80 9.34
C ASN A 75 10.97 -47.05 8.78
N ASP A 76 10.18 -45.99 8.58
CA ASP A 76 8.82 -46.15 8.02
C ASP A 76 8.90 -46.74 6.60
N THR A 77 8.03 -47.71 6.33
CA THR A 77 7.97 -48.43 5.05
C THR A 77 7.11 -47.71 4.01
N LYS A 78 6.22 -46.80 4.43
CA LYS A 78 5.25 -46.16 3.52
C LYS A 78 5.89 -45.21 2.51
N ASP A 79 6.82 -44.37 2.96
CA ASP A 79 7.49 -43.37 2.10
C ASP A 79 8.98 -43.74 1.86
N LYS A 80 9.36 -45.00 2.10
CA LYS A 80 10.77 -45.45 2.06
C LYS A 80 11.42 -45.22 0.69
N GLY A 81 10.70 -45.49 -0.40
CA GLY A 81 11.20 -45.25 -1.76
C GLY A 81 11.58 -43.79 -1.98
N PHE A 82 10.71 -42.86 -1.57
CA PHE A 82 10.96 -41.43 -1.66
C PHE A 82 12.15 -40.99 -0.81
N VAL A 83 12.24 -41.47 0.44
CA VAL A 83 13.35 -41.17 1.35
C VAL A 83 14.69 -41.65 0.77
N GLU A 84 14.71 -42.82 0.14
CA GLU A 84 15.92 -43.37 -0.48
C GLU A 84 16.34 -42.59 -1.74
N ASN A 85 15.38 -42.21 -2.58
CA ASN A 85 15.65 -41.32 -3.71
C ASN A 85 16.20 -39.96 -3.23
N CYS A 86 15.63 -39.42 -2.15
CA CYS A 86 16.13 -38.20 -1.51
C CYS A 86 17.55 -38.36 -0.97
N ARG A 87 17.88 -39.51 -0.35
CA ARG A 87 19.24 -39.81 0.14
C ARG A 87 20.23 -39.70 -1.00
N ARG A 88 20.04 -40.50 -2.06
CA ARG A 88 20.91 -40.52 -3.25
C ARG A 88 21.06 -39.13 -3.88
N TRP A 89 19.96 -38.40 -4.00
CA TRP A 89 20.00 -37.05 -4.55
C TRP A 89 20.72 -36.05 -3.62
N LEU A 90 20.51 -36.08 -2.31
CA LEU A 90 21.10 -35.10 -1.39
C LEU A 90 22.61 -35.31 -1.20
N SER A 91 23.04 -36.54 -0.92
CA SER A 91 24.44 -36.86 -0.60
C SER A 91 25.29 -37.18 -1.83
N ARG A 92 24.69 -37.63 -2.95
CA ARG A 92 25.37 -38.27 -4.10
C ARG A 92 25.98 -39.65 -3.78
N GLU A 93 25.75 -40.16 -2.58
CA GLU A 93 26.31 -41.40 -2.04
C GLU A 93 25.18 -42.25 -1.46
N GLU A 94 25.19 -43.57 -1.68
CA GLU A 94 24.09 -44.45 -1.23
C GLU A 94 24.04 -44.60 0.30
N ASP A 95 25.17 -44.49 1.00
CA ASP A 95 25.27 -44.84 2.43
C ASP A 95 25.23 -43.65 3.41
N ALA A 96 24.98 -42.43 2.92
CA ALA A 96 24.95 -41.24 3.79
C ALA A 96 23.89 -41.37 4.88
N GLN A 97 24.18 -40.93 6.11
CA GLN A 97 23.28 -41.08 7.26
C GLN A 97 22.44 -39.83 7.51
N PHE A 98 21.18 -39.98 7.92
CA PHE A 98 20.36 -38.84 8.35
C PHE A 98 20.61 -38.52 9.82
N GLU A 99 20.94 -37.26 10.14
CA GLU A 99 21.20 -36.82 11.51
C GLU A 99 20.32 -35.62 11.89
N SER A 100 19.63 -35.73 13.02
CA SER A 100 18.78 -34.65 13.55
C SER A 100 19.59 -33.56 14.22
N ILE A 101 19.40 -32.31 13.79
CA ILE A 101 20.02 -31.12 14.39
C ILE A 101 19.04 -30.29 15.23
N ASN A 102 17.87 -30.84 15.55
CA ASN A 102 16.83 -30.12 16.30
C ASN A 102 17.33 -29.60 17.66
N ALA A 103 18.16 -30.37 18.37
CA ALA A 103 18.65 -30.07 19.71
C ALA A 103 20.05 -29.43 19.76
N THR A 104 20.77 -29.34 18.65
CA THR A 104 22.18 -28.91 18.59
C THR A 104 22.31 -27.48 18.07
N ASP A 105 23.13 -26.62 18.69
CA ASP A 105 23.39 -25.23 18.22
C ASP A 105 24.85 -25.03 17.76
N SER A 106 25.56 -26.11 17.44
CA SER A 106 26.93 -26.11 16.90
C SER A 106 27.02 -27.06 15.69
N MET A 107 27.88 -26.72 14.73
CA MET A 107 28.12 -27.49 13.52
C MET A 107 29.51 -28.13 13.46
N ASP A 108 30.33 -27.97 14.49
CA ASP A 108 31.77 -28.29 14.49
C ASP A 108 32.10 -29.79 14.32
N LYS A 109 31.08 -30.66 14.36
CA LYS A 109 31.22 -32.13 14.29
C LYS A 109 30.54 -32.77 13.07
N VAL A 110 29.94 -31.98 12.19
CA VAL A 110 29.18 -32.51 11.05
C VAL A 110 30.11 -32.82 9.89
N LYS A 111 30.12 -34.08 9.43
CA LYS A 111 30.85 -34.50 8.23
C LYS A 111 30.01 -34.26 6.98
N LYS A 112 30.50 -33.43 6.06
CA LYS A 112 29.76 -32.94 4.88
C LYS A 112 29.35 -34.03 3.88
N SER A 113 30.17 -35.06 3.65
CA SER A 113 29.95 -36.09 2.63
C SER A 113 29.26 -37.35 3.14
N GLU A 114 29.23 -37.57 4.46
CA GLU A 114 28.69 -38.79 5.08
C GLU A 114 27.32 -38.55 5.75
N THR A 115 26.91 -37.29 5.90
CA THR A 115 25.77 -36.90 6.74
C THR A 115 24.83 -35.96 6.01
N ILE A 116 23.54 -36.30 6.04
CA ILE A 116 22.45 -35.43 5.63
C ILE A 116 21.78 -34.89 6.89
N LEU A 117 21.84 -33.57 7.07
CA LEU A 117 21.23 -32.93 8.23
C LEU A 117 19.71 -32.91 8.10
N VAL A 118 19.01 -33.10 9.21
CA VAL A 118 17.55 -33.10 9.29
C VAL A 118 17.10 -32.10 10.34
N TRP A 119 16.29 -31.11 9.94
CA TRP A 119 15.82 -30.04 10.82
C TRP A 119 14.32 -29.76 10.70
N ASN A 120 13.61 -29.74 11.83
CA ASN A 120 12.18 -29.39 11.89
C ASN A 120 11.87 -27.88 11.78
N GLY A 121 12.88 -27.02 11.62
CA GLY A 121 12.71 -25.58 11.36
C GLY A 121 11.99 -24.77 12.44
N HIS A 122 11.71 -25.35 13.62
CA HIS A 122 10.83 -24.75 14.63
C HIS A 122 11.57 -24.14 15.82
N ASN A 123 12.80 -24.60 16.09
CA ASN A 123 13.59 -24.12 17.22
C ASN A 123 14.46 -22.92 16.79
N ASN A 124 14.50 -21.87 17.62
CA ASN A 124 15.46 -20.78 17.43
C ASN A 124 16.89 -21.32 17.46
N LYS A 125 17.72 -20.82 16.55
CA LYS A 125 19.16 -21.08 16.50
C LYS A 125 19.89 -19.74 16.62
N SER A 126 21.13 -19.78 17.09
CA SER A 126 21.97 -18.58 17.10
C SER A 126 22.29 -18.10 15.68
N ASP A 127 22.53 -16.79 15.50
CA ASP A 127 22.93 -16.24 14.20
C ASP A 127 24.20 -16.94 13.67
N LYS A 128 25.15 -17.24 14.58
CA LYS A 128 26.35 -18.02 14.25
C LYS A 128 26.02 -19.39 13.67
N PHE A 129 25.09 -20.13 14.28
CA PHE A 129 24.69 -21.43 13.75
C PHE A 129 24.10 -21.31 12.34
N MET A 130 23.30 -20.27 12.10
CA MET A 130 22.70 -20.02 10.79
C MET A 130 23.77 -19.70 9.73
N ASP A 131 24.78 -18.92 10.10
CA ASP A 131 25.93 -18.62 9.23
C ASP A 131 26.75 -19.89 8.92
N ASP A 132 27.04 -20.69 9.94
CA ASP A 132 27.76 -21.96 9.79
C ASP A 132 26.97 -22.94 8.89
N LEU A 133 25.63 -22.95 8.98
CA LEU A 133 24.77 -23.79 8.13
C LEU A 133 24.80 -23.32 6.68
N CYS A 134 24.81 -22.01 6.46
CA CYS A 134 24.96 -21.42 5.14
C CYS A 134 26.31 -21.77 4.50
N ILE A 135 27.40 -21.79 5.29
CA ILE A 135 28.74 -22.22 4.87
C ILE A 135 28.76 -23.72 4.56
N TYR A 136 28.23 -24.54 5.46
CA TYR A 136 28.14 -26.00 5.29
C TYR A 136 27.45 -26.37 3.96
N LEU A 137 26.32 -25.76 3.66
CA LEU A 137 25.63 -25.96 2.39
C LEU A 137 26.47 -25.50 1.20
N LYS A 138 27.01 -24.27 1.23
CA LYS A 138 27.88 -23.76 0.15
C LYS A 138 29.02 -24.71 -0.20
N GLU A 139 29.61 -25.36 0.80
CA GLU A 139 30.77 -26.24 0.67
C GLU A 139 30.42 -27.68 0.27
N GLY A 140 29.15 -28.02 0.05
CA GLY A 140 28.74 -29.34 -0.45
C GLY A 140 27.86 -30.15 0.49
N GLY A 141 27.47 -29.60 1.64
CA GLY A 141 26.62 -30.28 2.60
C GLY A 141 25.18 -30.53 2.10
N ALA A 142 24.48 -31.41 2.83
CA ALA A 142 23.12 -31.82 2.52
C ALA A 142 22.16 -31.52 3.68
N LEU A 143 20.97 -30.98 3.37
CA LEU A 143 19.95 -30.64 4.37
C LEU A 143 18.54 -31.06 3.94
N VAL A 144 17.79 -31.61 4.88
CA VAL A 144 16.33 -31.71 4.82
C VAL A 144 15.76 -30.84 5.92
N CYS A 145 14.85 -29.93 5.56
CA CYS A 145 14.17 -29.10 6.54
C CYS A 145 12.66 -29.00 6.30
N GLY A 146 11.91 -28.71 7.35
CA GLY A 146 10.46 -28.54 7.28
C GLY A 146 10.00 -27.31 8.07
N VAL A 147 9.01 -26.59 7.55
CA VAL A 147 8.55 -25.33 8.13
C VAL A 147 7.03 -25.21 8.08
N THR A 148 6.41 -24.62 9.10
CA THR A 148 4.96 -24.38 9.14
C THR A 148 4.70 -22.91 9.46
N ALA A 149 5.09 -22.03 8.53
CA ALA A 149 5.06 -20.57 8.66
C ALA A 149 3.67 -20.02 9.03
N TRP A 150 2.62 -20.42 8.31
CA TRP A 150 1.25 -19.97 8.57
C TRP A 150 0.78 -20.35 10.00
N GLY A 151 1.11 -21.55 10.46
CA GLY A 151 0.75 -22.02 11.81
C GLY A 151 1.49 -21.24 12.90
N TRP A 152 2.76 -20.89 12.66
CA TRP A 152 3.52 -20.04 13.58
C TRP A 152 2.90 -18.64 13.71
N LEU A 153 2.45 -18.04 12.60
CA LEU A 153 1.78 -16.74 12.62
C LEU A 153 0.48 -16.75 13.43
N GLN A 154 -0.29 -17.84 13.39
CA GLN A 154 -1.49 -17.98 14.23
C GLN A 154 -1.20 -17.89 15.73
N GLY A 155 -0.06 -18.46 16.16
CA GLY A 155 0.43 -18.37 17.54
C GLY A 155 1.14 -17.05 17.87
N ASN A 156 1.53 -16.26 16.86
CA ASN A 156 2.34 -15.04 17.00
C ASN A 156 1.68 -13.84 16.31
N LYS A 157 0.43 -13.52 16.70
CA LYS A 157 -0.43 -12.52 16.03
C LYS A 157 0.16 -11.11 15.82
N ASN A 158 1.16 -10.72 16.61
CA ASN A 158 1.82 -9.41 16.52
C ASN A 158 3.13 -9.43 15.72
N LYS A 159 3.49 -10.58 15.12
CA LYS A 159 4.73 -10.75 14.37
C LYS A 159 4.45 -10.86 12.87
N LEU A 160 5.42 -10.46 12.09
CA LEU A 160 5.44 -10.63 10.64
C LEU A 160 6.11 -11.94 10.27
N LEU A 161 5.89 -12.40 9.04
CA LEU A 161 6.57 -13.60 8.55
C LEU A 161 8.10 -13.43 8.47
N SER A 162 8.58 -12.19 8.30
CA SER A 162 10.01 -11.86 8.39
C SER A 162 10.61 -12.10 9.78
N ASP A 163 9.78 -12.14 10.82
CA ASP A 163 10.19 -12.44 12.20
C ASP A 163 10.22 -13.95 12.47
N PHE A 164 9.76 -14.76 11.51
CA PHE A 164 9.88 -16.20 11.61
C PHE A 164 11.37 -16.57 11.61
N PRO A 165 11.88 -17.31 12.61
CA PRO A 165 13.31 -17.53 12.82
C PRO A 165 14.04 -18.09 11.59
N PHE A 166 13.33 -18.87 10.77
CA PHE A 166 13.87 -19.52 9.60
C PHE A 166 13.68 -18.73 8.30
N ALA A 167 12.94 -17.61 8.32
CA ALA A 167 12.65 -16.82 7.12
C ALA A 167 13.94 -16.31 6.44
N ARG A 168 14.92 -15.83 7.22
CA ARG A 168 16.22 -15.37 6.67
C ARG A 168 16.99 -16.47 5.95
N PHE A 169 16.93 -17.70 6.47
CA PHE A 169 17.60 -18.83 5.84
C PHE A 169 16.87 -19.30 4.59
N CYS A 170 15.54 -19.38 4.65
CA CYS A 170 14.71 -19.62 3.47
C CYS A 170 15.04 -18.62 2.35
N ASP A 171 15.12 -17.32 2.68
CA ASP A 171 15.52 -16.27 1.74
C ASP A 171 16.90 -16.51 1.14
N TYR A 172 17.87 -16.90 1.97
CA TYR A 172 19.23 -17.21 1.53
C TYR A 172 19.30 -18.39 0.56
N ILE A 173 18.51 -19.45 0.79
CA ILE A 173 18.45 -20.63 -0.09
C ILE A 173 17.45 -20.47 -1.26
N GLY A 174 16.90 -19.27 -1.46
CA GLY A 174 16.05 -18.94 -2.60
C GLY A 174 14.58 -19.38 -2.48
N VAL A 175 14.10 -19.69 -1.28
CA VAL A 175 12.73 -20.12 -1.02
C VAL A 175 12.01 -19.06 -0.20
N LYS A 176 10.87 -18.54 -0.68
CA LYS A 176 10.04 -17.62 0.10
C LYS A 176 8.94 -18.36 0.83
N LEU A 177 8.73 -17.95 2.08
CA LEU A 177 7.62 -18.38 2.92
C LEU A 177 6.43 -17.46 2.68
N VAL A 178 5.22 -18.00 2.86
CA VAL A 178 3.95 -17.28 2.75
C VAL A 178 3.00 -17.71 3.88
N ASP A 179 2.00 -16.89 4.17
CA ASP A 179 1.10 -17.04 5.31
C ASP A 179 -0.17 -17.89 5.01
N ASN A 180 -0.19 -18.59 3.88
CA ASN A 180 -1.31 -19.44 3.46
C ASN A 180 -0.99 -20.95 3.59
N TYR A 181 -2.04 -21.76 3.52
CA TYR A 181 -1.98 -23.23 3.52
C TYR A 181 -2.44 -23.81 2.18
N ALA A 182 -1.99 -25.03 1.88
CA ALA A 182 -2.31 -25.77 0.68
C ALA A 182 -3.44 -26.78 0.93
N SER A 183 -4.37 -26.90 -0.02
CA SER A 183 -5.23 -28.09 -0.09
C SER A 183 -4.41 -29.25 -0.65
N CYS A 184 -4.42 -30.40 0.02
CA CYS A 184 -3.76 -31.61 -0.45
C CYS A 184 -4.61 -32.84 -0.14
N ALA A 185 -4.70 -33.76 -1.09
CA ALA A 185 -5.18 -35.11 -0.93
C ALA A 185 -4.32 -35.90 0.08
N ASN A 186 -4.83 -37.03 0.55
CA ASN A 186 -4.10 -37.95 1.41
C ASN A 186 -4.16 -39.37 0.84
N PRO A 187 -3.07 -39.94 0.30
CA PRO A 187 -1.74 -39.33 0.17
C PRO A 187 -1.68 -38.21 -0.88
N ILE A 188 -0.64 -37.38 -0.84
CA ILE A 188 -0.41 -36.30 -1.82
C ILE A 188 0.14 -36.94 -3.09
N LEU A 189 -0.60 -36.81 -4.20
CA LEU A 189 -0.23 -37.44 -5.47
C LEU A 189 0.89 -36.66 -6.17
N PHE A 190 1.91 -37.36 -6.64
CA PHE A 190 2.92 -36.76 -7.49
C PHE A 190 2.37 -36.60 -8.91
N ARG A 191 2.48 -35.37 -9.42
CA ARG A 191 1.96 -34.96 -10.72
C ARG A 191 3.02 -34.11 -11.41
N SER A 192 3.81 -34.75 -12.27
CA SER A 192 4.99 -34.13 -12.91
C SER A 192 4.63 -32.90 -13.77
N GLU A 193 3.41 -32.83 -14.27
CA GLU A 193 2.86 -31.70 -15.01
C GLU A 193 2.60 -30.48 -14.13
N LEU A 194 2.28 -30.67 -12.84
CA LEU A 194 1.98 -29.55 -11.93
C LEU A 194 3.24 -28.84 -11.41
N VAL A 195 4.40 -29.50 -11.47
CA VAL A 195 5.69 -28.96 -10.99
C VAL A 195 6.49 -28.22 -12.09
N LYS A 196 6.14 -28.45 -13.36
CA LYS A 196 6.79 -27.77 -14.49
C LYS A 196 6.45 -26.27 -14.45
N PHE A 197 7.49 -25.42 -14.51
CA PHE A 197 7.37 -23.96 -14.50
C PHE A 197 6.70 -23.35 -13.25
N LYS A 198 7.03 -23.80 -12.04
CA LYS A 198 6.55 -23.16 -10.78
C LYS A 198 7.62 -22.39 -10.02
N ASN A 199 8.82 -22.30 -10.59
CA ASN A 199 9.86 -21.40 -10.13
C ASN A 199 9.63 -20.00 -10.72
N ILE A 200 9.44 -19.00 -9.86
CA ILE A 200 9.14 -17.64 -10.29
C ILE A 200 10.24 -17.04 -11.17
N TYR A 201 11.50 -17.36 -10.91
CA TYR A 201 12.61 -16.94 -11.78
C TYR A 201 12.45 -17.48 -13.20
N GLN A 202 12.22 -18.80 -13.34
CA GLN A 202 12.07 -19.44 -14.66
C GLN A 202 10.79 -18.98 -15.37
N VAL A 203 9.69 -18.80 -14.63
CA VAL A 203 8.43 -18.31 -15.19
C VAL A 203 8.58 -16.89 -15.72
N VAL A 204 9.24 -16.01 -14.97
CA VAL A 204 9.49 -14.64 -15.41
C VAL A 204 10.45 -14.63 -16.61
N GLN A 205 11.46 -15.51 -16.67
CA GLN A 205 12.30 -15.67 -17.87
C GLN A 205 11.51 -16.17 -19.08
N ALA A 206 10.64 -17.16 -18.91
CA ALA A 206 9.78 -17.66 -19.99
C ALA A 206 8.85 -16.57 -20.52
N LEU A 207 8.28 -15.76 -19.62
CA LEU A 207 7.45 -14.60 -19.99
C LEU A 207 8.23 -13.50 -20.72
N ALA A 208 9.56 -13.43 -20.61
CA ALA A 208 10.35 -12.53 -21.44
C ALA A 208 10.30 -12.92 -22.93
N SER A 209 10.13 -14.21 -23.24
CA SER A 209 10.02 -14.74 -24.60
C SER A 209 8.56 -14.87 -25.05
N GLU A 210 7.64 -15.20 -24.14
CA GLU A 210 6.20 -15.34 -24.39
C GLU A 210 5.37 -14.48 -23.40
N PRO A 211 5.31 -13.15 -23.57
CA PRO A 211 4.71 -12.24 -22.59
C PRO A 211 3.21 -12.42 -22.35
N ASN A 212 2.50 -13.10 -23.26
CA ASN A 212 1.06 -13.30 -23.21
C ASN A 212 0.63 -14.69 -22.71
N ASN A 213 1.58 -15.52 -22.22
CA ASN A 213 1.27 -16.84 -21.70
C ASN A 213 0.43 -16.72 -20.41
N VAL A 214 -0.87 -17.00 -20.51
CA VAL A 214 -1.86 -16.79 -19.45
C VAL A 214 -1.57 -17.63 -18.20
N GLU A 215 -1.07 -18.85 -18.38
CA GLU A 215 -0.72 -19.72 -17.25
C GLU A 215 0.46 -19.12 -16.46
N ASN A 216 1.52 -18.74 -17.16
CA ASN A 216 2.70 -18.12 -16.55
C ASN A 216 2.38 -16.79 -15.85
N LEU A 217 1.52 -15.96 -16.47
CA LEU A 217 1.03 -14.73 -15.85
C LEU A 217 0.27 -15.03 -14.56
N SER A 218 -0.61 -16.03 -14.56
CA SER A 218 -1.37 -16.42 -13.36
C SER A 218 -0.47 -16.92 -12.22
N ILE A 219 0.62 -17.62 -12.54
CA ILE A 219 1.60 -18.07 -11.55
C ILE A 219 2.33 -16.87 -10.92
N VAL A 220 2.78 -15.93 -11.74
CA VAL A 220 3.46 -14.70 -11.28
C VAL A 220 2.51 -13.83 -10.46
N GLU A 221 1.28 -13.62 -10.93
CA GLU A 221 0.26 -12.86 -10.21
C GLU A 221 -0.05 -13.50 -8.85
N SER A 222 -0.22 -14.82 -8.81
CA SER A 222 -0.45 -15.54 -7.56
C SER A 222 0.74 -15.39 -6.60
N ALA A 223 1.97 -15.45 -7.09
CA ALA A 223 3.15 -15.27 -6.26
C ALA A 223 3.27 -13.85 -5.73
N ILE A 224 3.00 -12.83 -6.55
CA ILE A 224 3.01 -11.43 -6.14
C ILE A 224 1.95 -11.17 -5.07
N LYS A 225 0.73 -11.67 -5.26
CA LYS A 225 -0.36 -11.58 -4.26
C LYS A 225 0.08 -12.20 -2.93
N LYS A 226 0.64 -13.42 -2.97
CA LYS A 226 1.13 -14.13 -1.78
C LYS A 226 2.35 -13.45 -1.10
N LEU A 227 3.17 -12.71 -1.85
CA LEU A 227 4.39 -12.05 -1.37
C LEU A 227 4.21 -10.58 -0.97
N GLY A 228 2.98 -10.03 -1.04
CA GLY A 228 2.74 -8.62 -0.72
C GLY A 228 3.37 -7.67 -1.75
N GLY A 229 3.21 -7.99 -3.04
CA GLY A 229 3.45 -7.03 -4.12
C GLY A 229 4.88 -6.95 -4.67
N THR A 230 5.84 -7.69 -4.13
CA THR A 230 7.24 -7.68 -4.63
C THR A 230 7.75 -9.07 -4.98
N LEU A 231 8.71 -9.16 -5.91
CA LEU A 231 9.42 -10.39 -6.29
C LEU A 231 10.93 -10.23 -5.99
N PRO A 232 11.36 -10.48 -4.74
CA PRO A 232 12.77 -10.34 -4.38
C PRO A 232 13.64 -11.35 -5.13
N GLY A 233 14.79 -10.92 -5.64
CA GLY A 233 15.79 -11.81 -6.26
C GLY A 233 15.52 -12.17 -7.74
N VAL A 234 14.40 -11.73 -8.31
CA VAL A 234 14.12 -11.89 -9.75
C VAL A 234 14.82 -10.77 -10.53
N PRO A 235 15.59 -11.08 -11.60
CA PRO A 235 16.24 -10.06 -12.43
C PRO A 235 15.22 -9.09 -13.02
N LEU A 236 15.59 -7.81 -13.06
CA LEU A 236 14.69 -6.75 -13.53
C LEU A 236 14.44 -6.83 -15.03
N GLU A 237 15.41 -7.28 -15.82
CA GLU A 237 15.33 -7.27 -17.29
C GLU A 237 14.17 -8.12 -17.84
N PRO A 238 13.95 -9.37 -17.37
CA PRO A 238 12.74 -10.13 -17.68
C PRO A 238 11.44 -9.42 -17.25
N LEU A 239 11.40 -8.82 -16.05
CA LEU A 239 10.24 -8.03 -15.60
C LEU A 239 10.02 -6.80 -16.48
N GLN A 240 11.08 -6.14 -16.94
CA GLN A 240 11.03 -5.02 -17.88
C GLN A 240 10.46 -5.47 -19.22
N ASN A 241 10.89 -6.61 -19.75
CA ASN A 241 10.37 -7.14 -21.01
C ASN A 241 8.88 -7.51 -20.89
N ILE A 242 8.45 -8.06 -19.76
CA ILE A 242 7.01 -8.28 -19.48
C ILE A 242 6.28 -6.95 -19.44
N VAL A 243 6.78 -5.97 -18.70
CA VAL A 243 6.20 -4.62 -18.60
C VAL A 243 6.09 -3.98 -19.99
N LEU A 244 7.14 -4.04 -20.81
CA LEU A 244 7.21 -3.44 -22.14
C LEU A 244 6.39 -4.20 -23.20
N ASN A 245 6.23 -5.53 -23.08
CA ASN A 245 5.63 -6.39 -24.10
C ASN A 245 4.27 -7.01 -23.74
N ALA A 246 3.82 -6.96 -22.48
CA ALA A 246 2.50 -7.45 -22.04
C ALA A 246 1.40 -6.53 -22.59
N GLY A 247 1.10 -6.74 -23.86
CA GLY A 247 0.11 -6.01 -24.64
C GLY A 247 -1.29 -6.60 -24.62
N SER A 248 -1.60 -7.68 -23.87
CA SER A 248 -2.88 -8.36 -24.17
C SER A 248 -3.67 -9.13 -23.11
N ASN A 249 -3.17 -9.61 -21.95
CA ASN A 249 -4.01 -10.47 -21.08
C ASN A 249 -3.95 -10.21 -19.56
N VAL A 250 -3.25 -9.17 -19.12
CA VAL A 250 -3.68 -8.32 -17.98
C VAL A 250 -4.25 -7.09 -18.66
N THR A 251 -5.47 -6.67 -18.32
CA THR A 251 -6.24 -5.68 -19.09
C THR A 251 -5.33 -4.52 -19.54
N PRO A 252 -5.23 -4.24 -20.85
CA PRO A 252 -4.22 -3.33 -21.37
C PRO A 252 -4.33 -1.98 -20.69
N VAL A 253 -3.25 -1.56 -20.04
CA VAL A 253 -3.16 -0.19 -19.58
C VAL A 253 -3.05 0.71 -20.80
N SER A 254 -4.18 1.27 -21.23
CA SER A 254 -4.26 2.41 -22.14
C SER A 254 -3.78 3.71 -21.45
N SER A 255 -3.53 3.65 -20.14
CA SER A 255 -3.21 4.77 -19.26
C SER A 255 -1.91 4.60 -18.45
N CYS A 256 -1.28 3.42 -18.39
CA CYS A 256 0.08 3.32 -17.85
C CYS A 256 1.04 3.82 -18.93
N PRO A 257 1.93 4.77 -18.62
CA PRO A 257 2.80 5.37 -19.62
C PRO A 257 3.87 4.40 -20.18
N ILE A 258 3.81 3.10 -19.86
CA ILE A 258 4.69 2.05 -20.37
C ILE A 258 4.62 1.94 -21.91
N LYS A 259 3.48 2.27 -22.53
CA LYS A 259 3.33 2.26 -23.99
C LYS A 259 4.02 3.44 -24.70
N ASP A 260 4.45 4.47 -23.97
CA ASP A 260 5.13 5.60 -24.57
C ASP A 260 6.62 5.27 -24.79
N LYS A 261 6.90 4.73 -25.99
CA LYS A 261 8.26 4.39 -26.47
C LYS A 261 9.20 5.60 -26.58
N SER A 262 8.78 6.80 -26.19
CA SER A 262 9.57 8.04 -26.28
C SER A 262 10.66 8.14 -25.20
N CYS A 263 10.51 7.48 -24.05
CA CYS A 263 11.54 7.44 -23.01
C CYS A 263 12.63 6.40 -23.36
N ARG A 264 13.18 6.46 -24.59
CA ARG A 264 14.34 5.63 -24.97
C ARG A 264 15.57 6.12 -24.21
N GLN A 265 16.36 5.14 -23.76
CA GLN A 265 17.71 5.31 -23.20
C GLN A 265 18.46 6.48 -23.87
N GLN A 266 18.69 7.56 -23.12
CA GLN A 266 19.96 8.27 -23.00
C GLN A 266 19.76 9.62 -22.33
N SER A 267 20.26 9.74 -21.10
CA SER A 267 21.09 10.88 -20.67
C SER A 267 21.62 10.59 -19.27
N ILE A 268 22.93 10.42 -19.16
CA ILE A 268 23.66 10.40 -17.88
C ILE A 268 23.63 11.83 -17.36
N SER A 269 22.60 12.18 -16.60
CA SER A 269 22.52 13.51 -15.98
C SER A 269 23.22 13.44 -14.62
N MET A 270 24.43 14.00 -14.54
CA MET A 270 25.06 14.31 -13.27
C MET A 270 24.46 15.62 -12.75
N CYS A 271 23.68 15.57 -11.68
CA CYS A 271 23.13 16.77 -11.05
C CYS A 271 23.37 16.77 -9.55
N THR A 272 23.84 17.90 -9.01
CA THR A 272 23.96 18.18 -7.58
C THR A 272 22.68 18.86 -7.08
N ILE A 273 22.01 18.26 -6.09
CA ILE A 273 20.70 18.74 -5.63
C ILE A 273 20.72 19.00 -4.14
N LEU A 274 20.47 20.26 -3.74
CA LEU A 274 20.23 20.63 -2.35
C LEU A 274 18.73 20.55 -2.03
N CYS A 275 18.33 19.65 -1.14
CA CYS A 275 16.96 19.57 -0.61
C CYS A 275 16.96 19.98 0.85
N ALA A 276 16.30 21.10 1.21
CA ALA A 276 16.33 21.68 2.57
C ALA A 276 14.94 21.77 3.26
N LEU A 277 13.89 21.19 2.66
CA LEU A 277 12.54 21.22 3.22
C LEU A 277 12.18 19.87 3.85
N PRO A 278 11.49 19.86 5.00
CA PRO A 278 11.05 18.62 5.64
C PRO A 278 10.01 17.88 4.78
N GLY A 279 10.08 16.54 4.80
CA GLY A 279 9.10 15.65 4.17
C GLY A 279 9.53 15.05 2.83
N ILE A 280 8.56 14.79 1.95
CA ILE A 280 8.73 14.12 0.65
C ILE A 280 8.84 15.17 -0.46
N LYS A 281 9.99 15.27 -1.13
CA LYS A 281 10.24 16.24 -2.21
C LYS A 281 10.67 15.57 -3.51
N ALA A 282 10.05 15.96 -4.62
CA ALA A 282 10.53 15.62 -5.95
C ALA A 282 11.60 16.63 -6.39
N PRO A 283 12.83 16.19 -6.74
CA PRO A 283 13.89 17.10 -7.12
C PRO A 283 13.85 17.49 -8.62
N GLY A 284 12.79 17.11 -9.36
CA GLY A 284 12.65 17.41 -10.79
C GLY A 284 13.15 16.31 -11.73
N TYR A 285 13.31 15.09 -11.23
CA TYR A 285 13.90 13.98 -11.98
C TYR A 285 12.98 12.76 -12.05
N TYR A 286 13.11 12.02 -13.15
CA TYR A 286 12.42 10.78 -13.44
C TYR A 286 13.43 9.68 -13.71
N VAL A 287 13.13 8.47 -13.22
CA VAL A 287 13.89 7.25 -13.49
C VAL A 287 13.14 6.45 -14.55
N ALA A 288 13.79 6.16 -15.67
CA ALA A 288 13.20 5.33 -16.71
C ALA A 288 12.97 3.90 -16.22
N ALA A 289 11.93 3.25 -16.75
CA ALA A 289 11.61 1.86 -16.41
C ALA A 289 12.82 0.96 -16.67
N GLY A 290 13.15 0.14 -15.67
CA GLY A 290 14.24 -0.82 -15.77
C GLY A 290 15.64 -0.30 -15.51
N ILE A 291 15.79 1.01 -15.35
CA ILE A 291 17.10 1.63 -15.13
C ILE A 291 17.42 1.66 -13.63
N SER A 292 18.66 1.30 -13.30
CA SER A 292 19.21 1.53 -11.97
C SER A 292 19.66 2.98 -11.81
N ILE A 293 19.11 3.69 -10.84
CA ILE A 293 19.63 5.01 -10.43
C ILE A 293 20.78 4.82 -9.46
N GLN A 294 21.83 5.63 -9.63
CA GLN A 294 22.90 5.80 -8.65
C GLN A 294 22.73 7.14 -7.93
N ILE A 295 22.77 7.12 -6.60
CA ILE A 295 22.67 8.31 -5.73
C ILE A 295 23.93 8.37 -4.87
N ASP A 296 24.78 9.36 -5.12
CA ASP A 296 25.97 9.65 -4.32
C ASP A 296 25.68 10.80 -3.36
N ILE A 297 25.76 10.56 -2.05
CA ILE A 297 25.56 11.59 -1.03
C ILE A 297 26.83 12.44 -0.93
N LEU A 298 26.74 13.72 -1.27
CA LEU A 298 27.85 14.66 -1.22
C LEU A 298 27.95 15.35 0.13
N LYS A 299 26.79 15.71 0.71
CA LYS A 299 26.70 16.39 2.02
C LYS A 299 25.34 16.13 2.64
N GLN A 300 25.30 15.98 3.96
CA GLN A 300 24.07 15.91 4.73
C GLN A 300 24.20 16.82 5.96
N VAL A 301 23.11 17.51 6.30
CA VAL A 301 22.99 18.39 7.47
C VAL A 301 21.70 18.03 8.21
N GLY A 302 21.77 17.93 9.54
CA GLY A 302 20.63 17.57 10.38
C GLY A 302 20.57 16.07 10.69
N ALA A 303 19.36 15.55 10.88
CA ALA A 303 19.12 14.18 11.30
C ALA A 303 19.50 13.14 10.23
N THR A 304 19.87 11.94 10.70
CA THR A 304 20.03 10.73 9.89
C THR A 304 18.67 10.09 9.58
N GLY A 305 18.61 9.20 8.59
CA GLY A 305 17.36 8.52 8.20
C GLY A 305 16.69 9.05 6.93
N TRP A 306 17.44 9.69 6.04
CA TRP A 306 16.95 10.00 4.70
C TRP A 306 16.64 8.73 3.92
N SER A 307 15.65 8.80 3.02
CA SER A 307 15.37 7.75 2.05
C SER A 307 15.09 8.35 0.68
N ALA A 308 15.24 7.52 -0.36
CA ALA A 308 14.90 7.86 -1.73
C ALA A 308 13.85 6.89 -2.26
N ARG A 309 12.86 7.43 -2.95
CA ARG A 309 11.75 6.68 -3.55
C ARG A 309 11.71 6.92 -5.05
N VAL A 310 11.44 5.86 -5.81
CA VAL A 310 11.10 5.92 -7.24
C VAL A 310 9.64 5.52 -7.39
N GLY A 311 8.82 6.40 -7.99
CA GLY A 311 7.37 6.25 -8.14
C GLY A 311 6.59 7.00 -7.06
N CYS A 312 5.53 7.72 -7.46
CA CYS A 312 4.69 8.51 -6.55
C CYS A 312 3.64 7.69 -5.78
N HIS A 313 3.34 6.49 -6.25
CA HIS A 313 2.33 5.61 -5.68
C HIS A 313 2.73 5.08 -4.30
N SER A 314 1.77 5.04 -3.38
CA SER A 314 1.88 4.46 -2.03
C SER A 314 1.19 3.11 -1.90
N ASP A 315 0.21 2.84 -2.75
CA ASP A 315 -0.74 1.75 -2.57
C ASP A 315 -0.15 0.40 -2.91
N ASP A 316 -0.37 -0.55 -2.02
CA ASP A 316 -0.12 -1.98 -2.21
C ASP A 316 -1.45 -2.69 -2.47
N LEU A 317 -1.63 -3.15 -3.71
CA LEU A 317 -2.86 -3.84 -4.12
C LEU A 317 -2.81 -5.34 -3.86
N GLY A 318 -1.83 -5.86 -3.10
CA GLY A 318 -1.63 -7.31 -2.91
C GLY A 318 -2.83 -8.02 -2.29
N LYS A 319 -3.72 -7.27 -1.62
CA LYS A 319 -4.96 -7.75 -1.01
C LYS A 319 -6.22 -7.50 -1.84
N CYS A 320 -6.10 -6.86 -3.01
CA CYS A 320 -7.22 -6.64 -3.91
C CYS A 320 -7.55 -7.93 -4.68
N ASP A 321 -8.84 -8.23 -4.82
CA ASP A 321 -9.30 -9.42 -5.55
C ASP A 321 -8.90 -9.36 -7.02
N GLU A 322 -9.11 -8.19 -7.64
CA GLU A 322 -8.78 -7.90 -9.03
C GLU A 322 -7.65 -6.87 -9.13
N LEU A 323 -6.74 -7.06 -10.09
CA LEU A 323 -5.59 -6.20 -10.32
C LEU A 323 -5.64 -5.59 -11.72
N CYS A 324 -5.77 -4.26 -11.78
CA CYS A 324 -5.68 -3.44 -12.99
C CYS A 324 -4.27 -2.89 -13.23
N ARG A 325 -3.36 -3.05 -12.26
CA ARG A 325 -1.92 -2.79 -12.38
C ARG A 325 -1.15 -3.70 -11.43
N TRP A 326 0.18 -3.69 -11.55
CA TRP A 326 1.04 -4.38 -10.58
C TRP A 326 0.77 -3.85 -9.16
N PRO A 327 0.72 -4.71 -8.12
CA PRO A 327 0.36 -4.28 -6.77
C PRO A 327 1.23 -3.17 -6.20
N CYS A 328 2.55 -3.30 -6.31
CA CYS A 328 3.52 -2.30 -5.88
C CYS A 328 4.35 -1.84 -7.08
N ILE A 329 4.23 -0.56 -7.43
CA ILE A 329 4.96 0.08 -8.54
C ILE A 329 5.90 1.20 -8.08
N SER A 330 6.17 1.27 -6.78
CA SER A 330 7.16 2.18 -6.20
C SER A 330 8.20 1.42 -5.40
N VAL A 331 9.41 1.95 -5.33
CA VAL A 331 10.53 1.39 -4.57
C VAL A 331 11.08 2.47 -3.66
N CYS A 332 11.26 2.16 -2.38
CA CYS A 332 11.88 3.07 -1.41
C CYS A 332 13.13 2.40 -0.80
N LYS A 333 14.23 3.16 -0.69
CA LYS A 333 15.48 2.70 -0.07
C LYS A 333 16.04 3.75 0.88
N PRO A 334 16.55 3.35 2.07
CA PRO A 334 17.26 4.27 2.93
C PRO A 334 18.56 4.75 2.27
N LEU A 335 18.91 6.01 2.50
CA LEU A 335 20.17 6.61 2.10
C LEU A 335 21.21 6.41 3.22
N SER A 336 21.54 5.14 3.50
CA SER A 336 22.37 4.73 4.65
C SER A 336 23.88 4.64 4.36
N SER A 337 24.28 4.79 3.09
CA SER A 337 25.68 4.77 2.64
C SER A 337 25.95 5.99 1.76
N THR A 338 27.22 6.34 1.60
CA THR A 338 27.65 7.47 0.73
C THR A 338 27.27 7.28 -0.73
N SER A 339 27.00 6.05 -1.16
CA SER A 339 26.57 5.72 -2.51
C SER A 339 25.50 4.63 -2.43
N VAL A 340 24.35 4.86 -3.06
CA VAL A 340 23.17 3.99 -3.02
C VAL A 340 22.66 3.75 -4.44
N ARG A 341 22.43 2.47 -4.76
CA ARG A 341 21.82 2.06 -6.02
C ARG A 341 20.37 1.66 -5.78
N ILE A 342 19.44 2.23 -6.56
CA ILE A 342 18.02 1.86 -6.52
C ILE A 342 17.63 1.30 -7.88
N ASN A 343 16.94 0.18 -7.83
CA ASN A 343 16.47 -0.55 -8.99
C ASN A 343 14.96 -0.42 -9.08
N SER A 344 14.42 0.10 -10.19
CA SER A 344 12.98 0.18 -10.42
C SER A 344 12.61 -0.48 -11.74
N ALA A 345 11.75 -1.50 -11.69
CA ALA A 345 11.23 -2.14 -12.90
C ALA A 345 10.29 -1.20 -13.69
N PHE A 346 9.53 -0.36 -12.98
CA PHE A 346 8.50 0.50 -13.56
C PHE A 346 8.98 1.94 -13.81
N GLY A 347 10.09 2.34 -13.21
CA GLY A 347 10.54 3.72 -13.22
C GLY A 347 9.62 4.62 -12.38
N GLY A 348 9.68 5.93 -12.60
CA GLY A 348 8.82 6.90 -11.92
C GLY A 348 9.54 8.17 -11.48
N LEU A 349 8.78 9.11 -10.92
CA LEU A 349 9.31 10.29 -10.24
C LEU A 349 10.27 9.88 -9.13
N LEU A 350 11.43 10.52 -9.07
CA LEU A 350 12.34 10.41 -7.94
C LEU A 350 11.85 11.30 -6.80
N PHE A 351 11.89 10.81 -5.58
CA PHE A 351 11.65 11.57 -4.37
C PHE A 351 12.81 11.38 -3.39
N LEU A 352 13.20 12.47 -2.73
CA LEU A 352 14.03 12.44 -1.53
C LEU A 352 13.13 12.71 -0.33
N GLN A 353 13.23 11.86 0.69
CA GLN A 353 12.38 11.90 1.88
C GLN A 353 13.26 12.19 3.09
N SER A 354 13.05 13.35 3.71
CA SER A 354 13.78 13.71 4.92
C SER A 354 13.19 12.99 6.14
N PRO A 355 14.01 12.69 7.16
CA PRO A 355 13.48 12.35 8.48
C PRO A 355 12.69 13.53 9.06
N ASN A 356 11.85 13.25 10.06
CA ASN A 356 11.11 14.28 10.80
C ASN A 356 12.09 15.24 11.51
N GLY A 357 11.77 16.53 11.50
CA GLY A 357 12.59 17.59 12.12
C GLY A 357 12.76 18.77 11.18
N GLU A 358 12.79 19.98 11.77
CA GLU A 358 13.03 21.21 11.02
C GLU A 358 14.53 21.31 10.66
N SER A 359 14.85 21.88 9.49
CA SER A 359 16.23 22.18 9.02
C SER A 359 17.10 21.02 8.51
N ASN A 360 16.51 19.89 8.11
CA ASN A 360 17.27 18.82 7.44
C ASN A 360 17.61 19.21 6.01
N SER A 361 18.88 19.01 5.59
CA SER A 361 19.24 19.11 4.17
C SER A 361 20.18 18.02 3.67
N ILE A 362 20.02 17.68 2.39
CA ILE A 362 20.89 16.72 1.71
C ILE A 362 21.32 17.28 0.36
N SER A 363 22.59 17.08 0.02
CA SER A 363 23.19 17.30 -1.29
C SER A 363 23.56 15.96 -1.90
N VAL A 364 22.97 15.64 -3.06
CA VAL A 364 23.21 14.37 -3.75
C VAL A 364 23.65 14.61 -5.20
N LYS A 365 24.49 13.72 -5.70
CA LYS A 365 24.76 13.54 -7.13
C LYS A 365 23.96 12.36 -7.65
N LEU A 366 23.14 12.61 -8.67
CA LEU A 366 22.34 11.59 -9.34
C LEU A 366 23.01 11.11 -10.63
N GLN A 367 22.76 9.87 -11.03
CA GLN A 367 23.12 9.33 -12.34
C GLN A 367 21.98 8.45 -12.86
N ASN A 368 21.84 8.36 -14.19
CA ASN A 368 20.77 7.61 -14.87
C ASN A 368 19.35 8.15 -14.59
N VAL A 369 19.21 9.47 -14.66
CA VAL A 369 17.93 10.18 -14.51
C VAL A 369 17.69 11.13 -15.67
N VAL A 370 16.42 11.39 -15.98
CA VAL A 370 15.99 12.39 -16.95
C VAL A 370 15.19 13.49 -16.26
N LEU A 371 15.15 14.68 -16.86
CA LEU A 371 14.29 15.77 -16.38
C LEU A 371 12.82 15.39 -16.52
N THR A 372 12.02 15.84 -15.57
CA THR A 372 10.57 15.64 -15.55
C THR A 372 9.85 16.98 -15.47
N PRO A 373 8.67 17.15 -16.11
CA PRO A 373 7.90 18.37 -16.01
C PRO A 373 7.61 18.68 -14.55
N THR A 374 8.04 19.85 -14.10
CA THR A 374 7.88 20.25 -12.71
C THR A 374 7.60 21.74 -12.59
N TYR A 375 6.66 22.06 -11.69
CA TYR A 375 6.23 23.42 -11.42
C TYR A 375 6.06 23.58 -9.92
N ASP A 376 6.55 24.67 -9.33
CA ASP A 376 6.35 24.96 -7.90
C ASP A 376 6.16 26.46 -7.71
N LEU A 377 4.97 26.88 -7.25
CA LEU A 377 4.65 28.29 -6.96
C LEU A 377 5.69 28.96 -6.04
N MET A 378 6.28 28.18 -5.13
CA MET A 378 7.22 28.71 -4.14
C MET A 378 8.67 28.75 -4.63
N ASN A 379 8.95 28.25 -5.84
CA ASN A 379 10.30 28.20 -6.38
C ASN A 379 10.38 28.79 -7.79
N PRO A 380 10.20 30.11 -7.93
CA PRO A 380 10.30 30.81 -9.22
C PRO A 380 11.74 30.84 -9.80
N ASN A 381 12.76 30.44 -9.01
CA ASN A 381 14.18 30.55 -9.37
C ASN A 381 14.80 29.22 -9.83
N ARG A 382 14.04 28.31 -10.44
CA ARG A 382 14.67 27.13 -11.07
C ARG A 382 15.50 27.58 -12.27
N ALA A 383 16.62 26.90 -12.49
CA ALA A 383 17.49 27.12 -13.65
C ALA A 383 16.80 26.85 -15.00
N THR A 384 15.58 26.29 -15.00
CA THR A 384 14.79 25.94 -16.18
C THR A 384 13.35 26.37 -15.93
N SER A 385 12.77 27.14 -16.87
CA SER A 385 11.39 27.64 -16.79
C SER A 385 10.38 26.51 -16.99
N TRP A 386 9.11 26.77 -16.64
CA TRP A 386 8.02 25.84 -16.96
C TRP A 386 7.88 25.63 -18.46
N GLU A 387 7.98 26.71 -19.23
CA GLU A 387 7.88 26.73 -20.68
C GLU A 387 8.96 25.86 -21.34
N ASP A 388 10.18 25.89 -20.80
CA ASP A 388 11.27 25.02 -21.25
C ASP A 388 11.02 23.56 -20.85
N LEU A 389 10.64 23.31 -19.60
CA LEU A 389 10.38 21.95 -19.09
C LEU A 389 9.24 21.29 -19.83
N ARG A 390 8.14 22.01 -20.10
CA ARG A 390 6.99 21.44 -20.81
C ARG A 390 7.29 21.14 -22.29
N GLY A 391 8.30 21.79 -22.87
CA GLY A 391 8.75 21.54 -24.23
C GLY A 391 9.77 20.41 -24.38
N HIS A 392 10.55 20.11 -23.33
CA HIS A 392 11.76 19.28 -23.47
C HIS A 392 11.92 18.16 -22.43
N ALA A 393 11.24 18.20 -21.29
CA ALA A 393 11.37 17.17 -20.26
C ALA A 393 10.76 15.84 -20.73
N GLN A 394 11.46 14.73 -20.47
CA GLN A 394 11.11 13.40 -20.97
C GLN A 394 10.35 12.55 -19.94
N GLY A 395 10.35 12.96 -18.68
CA GLY A 395 9.69 12.21 -17.62
C GLY A 395 8.18 12.10 -17.86
N LEU A 396 7.64 10.89 -17.63
CA LEU A 396 6.25 10.53 -17.97
C LEU A 396 5.22 11.00 -16.94
N TRP A 397 5.70 11.52 -15.80
CA TRP A 397 4.90 12.02 -14.70
C TRP A 397 5.35 13.43 -14.31
N ALA A 398 4.42 14.32 -14.01
CA ALA A 398 4.70 15.66 -13.54
C ALA A 398 4.64 15.75 -12.01
N ASP A 399 5.41 16.68 -11.43
CA ASP A 399 5.25 17.14 -10.04
C ASP A 399 4.92 18.64 -10.08
N VAL A 400 3.63 18.94 -9.89
CA VAL A 400 3.05 20.28 -10.01
C VAL A 400 2.57 20.71 -8.63
N ALA A 401 3.20 21.74 -8.06
CA ALA A 401 3.06 22.10 -6.66
C ALA A 401 2.61 23.55 -6.46
N GLY A 402 1.61 23.72 -5.61
CA GLY A 402 1.32 24.97 -4.94
C GLY A 402 2.15 25.12 -3.66
N LYS A 403 1.82 26.11 -2.85
CA LYS A 403 2.40 26.30 -1.53
C LYS A 403 2.01 25.19 -0.57
N HIS A 404 0.75 24.77 -0.60
CA HIS A 404 0.09 23.88 0.35
C HIS A 404 -0.44 22.58 -0.27
N ILE A 405 -0.26 22.38 -1.57
CA ILE A 405 -0.65 21.14 -2.25
C ILE A 405 0.35 20.73 -3.34
N VAL A 406 0.45 19.43 -3.63
CA VAL A 406 1.21 18.88 -4.77
C VAL A 406 0.37 17.86 -5.51
N PHE A 407 0.44 17.89 -6.83
CA PHE A 407 -0.15 16.90 -7.70
C PHE A 407 0.93 16.08 -8.40
N ASN A 408 0.77 14.76 -8.35
CA ASN A 408 1.49 13.82 -9.21
C ASN A 408 0.53 13.14 -10.16
N LEU A 409 0.71 13.43 -11.45
CA LEU A 409 -0.14 12.95 -12.52
C LEU A 409 0.69 12.75 -13.81
N PRO A 410 0.18 12.06 -14.83
CA PRO A 410 0.88 11.91 -16.10
C PRO A 410 1.28 13.26 -16.70
N SER A 411 2.50 13.38 -17.21
CA SER A 411 3.02 14.64 -17.77
C SER A 411 2.08 15.22 -18.82
N LYS A 412 1.61 14.37 -19.76
CA LYS A 412 0.70 14.74 -20.85
C LYS A 412 -0.55 15.50 -20.41
N SER A 413 -0.98 15.33 -19.15
CA SER A 413 -2.14 15.99 -18.58
C SER A 413 -1.94 17.49 -18.40
N VAL A 414 -0.71 17.97 -18.23
CA VAL A 414 -0.44 19.39 -17.89
C VAL A 414 0.45 20.11 -18.89
N LEU A 415 1.11 19.41 -19.81
CA LEU A 415 2.04 20.02 -20.79
C LEU A 415 1.40 21.09 -21.70
N HIS A 416 0.07 21.04 -21.88
CA HIS A 416 -0.66 22.02 -22.67
C HIS A 416 -0.90 23.35 -21.93
N LEU A 417 -0.80 23.37 -20.59
CA LEU A 417 -1.03 24.54 -19.74
C LEU A 417 0.21 25.43 -19.66
N ASP A 418 0.04 26.75 -19.74
CA ASP A 418 1.12 27.72 -19.46
C ASP A 418 1.26 27.98 -17.95
N SER A 419 2.30 28.73 -17.57
CA SER A 419 2.57 29.07 -16.16
C SER A 419 1.43 29.89 -15.52
N ALA A 420 0.82 30.82 -16.26
CA ALA A 420 -0.28 31.64 -15.74
C ALA A 420 -1.55 30.83 -15.47
N GLN A 421 -1.84 29.81 -16.28
CA GLN A 421 -2.94 28.86 -16.06
C GLN A 421 -2.65 27.96 -14.85
N LEU A 422 -1.42 27.44 -14.72
CA LEU A 422 -1.01 26.67 -13.55
C LEU A 422 -1.11 27.50 -12.27
N ASP A 423 -0.68 28.76 -12.30
CA ASP A 423 -0.79 29.67 -11.17
C ASP A 423 -2.23 29.79 -10.70
N GLN A 424 -3.17 30.08 -11.59
CA GLN A 424 -4.57 30.25 -11.23
C GLN A 424 -5.17 28.99 -10.57
N VAL A 425 -4.87 27.82 -11.13
CA VAL A 425 -5.35 26.54 -10.60
C VAL A 425 -4.72 26.25 -9.22
N LEU A 426 -3.41 26.42 -9.09
CA LEU A 426 -2.71 26.10 -7.86
C LEU A 426 -3.08 27.05 -6.71
N HIS A 427 -3.31 28.34 -6.99
CA HIS A 427 -3.84 29.26 -5.99
C HIS A 427 -5.25 28.89 -5.53
N PHE A 428 -6.10 28.36 -6.41
CA PHE A 428 -7.42 27.84 -6.02
C PHE A 428 -7.29 26.66 -5.06
N TRP A 429 -6.44 25.68 -5.39
CA TRP A 429 -6.21 24.53 -4.53
C TRP A 429 -5.51 24.89 -3.20
N ASP A 430 -4.54 25.81 -3.21
CA ASP A 430 -3.96 26.32 -1.97
C ASP A 430 -5.02 27.04 -1.12
N GLY A 431 -5.92 27.79 -1.76
CA GLY A 431 -7.09 28.40 -1.12
C GLY A 431 -7.97 27.36 -0.43
N LEU A 432 -8.27 26.24 -1.09
CA LEU A 432 -9.03 25.13 -0.51
C LEU A 432 -8.37 24.60 0.78
N ILE A 433 -7.06 24.34 0.75
CA ILE A 433 -6.33 23.85 1.93
C ILE A 433 -6.41 24.86 3.07
N LEU A 434 -6.21 26.14 2.77
CA LEU A 434 -6.32 27.21 3.77
C LEU A 434 -7.74 27.33 4.34
N THR A 435 -8.78 27.22 3.51
CA THR A 435 -10.19 27.25 3.95
C THR A 435 -10.52 26.08 4.89
N HIS A 436 -9.96 24.90 4.66
CA HIS A 436 -10.10 23.76 5.56
C HIS A 436 -9.42 24.03 6.92
N HIS A 437 -8.19 24.52 6.90
CA HIS A 437 -7.44 24.88 8.10
C HIS A 437 -8.07 26.04 8.88
N GLU A 438 -8.66 27.01 8.18
CA GLU A 438 -9.40 28.12 8.78
C GLU A 438 -10.62 27.64 9.56
N LEU A 439 -11.41 26.71 8.97
CA LEU A 439 -12.55 26.11 9.65
C LEU A 439 -12.12 25.34 10.89
N ARG A 440 -11.07 24.52 10.74
CA ARG A 440 -10.52 23.72 11.85
C ARG A 440 -9.93 24.59 12.96
N GLY A 441 -9.43 25.78 12.63
CA GLY A 441 -8.74 26.66 13.58
C GLY A 441 -7.25 26.34 13.74
N THR A 442 -6.58 25.88 12.67
CA THR A 442 -5.15 25.53 12.70
C THR A 442 -4.32 26.39 11.75
N THR A 443 -3.09 26.69 12.15
CA THR A 443 -2.16 27.58 11.41
C THR A 443 -0.97 26.84 10.80
N SER A 444 -0.63 25.66 11.33
CA SER A 444 0.41 24.79 10.74
C SER A 444 -0.19 24.01 9.59
N VAL A 445 0.18 24.39 8.37
CA VAL A 445 -0.31 23.79 7.13
C VAL A 445 0.80 22.96 6.51
N ARG A 446 0.67 21.64 6.62
CA ARG A 446 1.50 20.71 5.87
C ARG A 446 1.06 20.76 4.40
N ARG A 447 2.03 20.68 3.48
CA ARG A 447 1.73 20.56 2.06
C ARG A 447 1.09 19.20 1.77
N GLU A 448 -0.17 19.17 1.33
CA GLU A 448 -0.89 17.96 0.93
C GLU A 448 -0.37 17.39 -0.39
N ARG A 449 -0.58 16.10 -0.65
CA ARG A 449 -0.15 15.46 -1.89
C ARG A 449 -1.26 14.60 -2.47
N ILE A 450 -1.59 14.83 -3.74
CA ILE A 450 -2.56 14.05 -4.52
C ILE A 450 -1.81 13.26 -5.60
N VAL A 451 -2.09 11.97 -5.67
CA VAL A 451 -1.56 11.06 -6.69
C VAL A 451 -2.72 10.52 -7.51
N CYS A 452 -2.68 10.69 -8.83
CA CYS A 452 -3.58 9.98 -9.73
C CYS A 452 -3.09 8.55 -9.91
N ASP A 453 -3.95 7.54 -9.79
CA ASP A 453 -3.62 6.13 -9.93
C ASP A 453 -4.64 5.43 -10.83
N GLN A 454 -4.20 4.43 -11.58
CA GLN A 454 -5.07 3.54 -12.34
C GLN A 454 -5.96 2.70 -11.43
N GLN A 455 -5.50 2.36 -10.23
CA GLN A 455 -6.27 1.60 -9.26
C GLN A 455 -5.90 2.03 -7.84
N PRO A 456 -6.71 2.88 -7.22
CA PRO A 456 -6.67 3.11 -5.78
C PRO A 456 -6.91 1.80 -5.02
N SER A 457 -6.27 1.65 -3.86
CA SER A 457 -6.42 0.47 -2.98
C SER A 457 -7.79 0.36 -2.33
N ALA A 458 -8.50 1.48 -2.21
CA ALA A 458 -9.85 1.56 -1.67
C ALA A 458 -10.69 2.60 -2.41
N GLY A 459 -11.91 2.23 -2.77
CA GLY A 459 -12.88 3.13 -3.41
C GLY A 459 -12.41 3.73 -4.74
N TYR A 460 -13.06 4.82 -5.14
CA TYR A 460 -12.64 5.62 -6.30
C TYR A 460 -11.51 6.60 -5.95
N MET A 461 -11.44 7.00 -4.68
CA MET A 461 -10.37 7.79 -4.09
C MET A 461 -10.32 7.50 -2.59
N HIS A 462 -9.18 7.78 -1.96
CA HIS A 462 -9.06 7.72 -0.50
C HIS A 462 -8.06 8.75 0.02
N SER A 463 -8.32 9.18 1.25
CA SER A 463 -7.50 10.08 2.04
C SER A 463 -6.20 9.43 2.50
N GLY A 464 -5.29 10.27 3.00
CA GLY A 464 -3.97 9.85 3.45
C GLY A 464 -2.89 10.83 3.06
N TYR A 465 -1.65 10.33 3.04
CA TYR A 465 -0.50 11.07 2.54
C TYR A 465 0.41 10.13 1.71
N PRO A 466 0.17 10.02 0.40
CA PRO A 466 -0.71 10.87 -0.41
C PRO A 466 -2.20 10.54 -0.29
N ILE A 467 -3.04 11.50 -0.70
CA ILE A 467 -4.41 11.26 -1.16
C ILE A 467 -4.31 10.61 -2.54
N VAL A 468 -5.02 9.52 -2.77
CA VAL A 468 -5.00 8.79 -4.05
C VAL A 468 -6.36 8.92 -4.71
N THR A 469 -6.38 9.25 -6.00
CA THR A 469 -7.59 9.37 -6.81
C THR A 469 -7.43 8.67 -8.15
N HIS A 470 -8.52 8.31 -8.80
CA HIS A 470 -8.49 7.59 -10.05
C HIS A 470 -7.93 8.44 -11.22
N MET A 471 -7.34 7.78 -12.23
CA MET A 471 -6.58 8.43 -13.31
C MET A 471 -7.42 9.33 -14.24
N ASP A 472 -8.73 9.16 -14.28
CA ASP A 472 -9.63 9.90 -15.18
C ASP A 472 -9.71 11.40 -14.86
N VAL A 473 -9.53 11.81 -13.60
CA VAL A 473 -9.45 13.25 -13.24
C VAL A 473 -8.14 13.90 -13.69
N SER A 474 -7.18 13.12 -14.20
CA SER A 474 -5.98 13.64 -14.85
C SER A 474 -6.16 13.90 -16.35
N ASP A 475 -7.26 13.47 -16.97
CA ASP A 475 -7.48 13.67 -18.41
C ASP A 475 -8.02 15.09 -18.68
N PRO A 476 -7.34 15.93 -19.48
CA PRO A 476 -7.82 17.28 -19.83
C PRO A 476 -9.18 17.31 -20.53
N LYS A 477 -9.66 16.18 -21.07
CA LYS A 477 -10.98 16.06 -21.70
C LYS A 477 -12.09 15.75 -20.71
N ASN A 478 -11.77 15.34 -19.49
CA ASN A 478 -12.74 15.07 -18.44
C ASN A 478 -13.24 16.39 -17.85
N GLU A 479 -14.55 16.51 -17.61
CA GLU A 479 -15.11 17.68 -16.92
C GLU A 479 -14.52 17.82 -15.50
N GLY A 480 -14.26 16.70 -14.82
CA GLY A 480 -13.62 16.65 -13.51
C GLY A 480 -12.09 16.81 -13.53
N PHE A 481 -11.52 17.32 -14.62
CA PHE A 481 -10.07 17.51 -14.73
C PHE A 481 -9.53 18.41 -13.61
N LEU A 482 -8.50 17.93 -12.90
CA LEU A 482 -7.89 18.60 -11.74
C LEU A 482 -7.39 20.04 -12.00
N PHE A 483 -7.11 20.38 -13.25
CA PHE A 483 -6.63 21.70 -13.65
C PHE A 483 -7.63 22.50 -14.51
N ASN A 484 -8.92 22.15 -14.44
CA ASN A 484 -9.99 22.94 -15.05
C ASN A 484 -10.51 24.02 -14.08
N ILE A 485 -9.89 25.19 -14.09
CA ILE A 485 -10.21 26.28 -13.13
C ILE A 485 -11.67 26.76 -13.21
N ASP A 486 -12.27 26.77 -14.40
CA ASP A 486 -13.64 27.25 -14.59
C ASP A 486 -14.66 26.29 -13.95
N ILE A 487 -14.45 24.98 -14.12
CA ILE A 487 -15.27 23.96 -13.47
C ILE A 487 -15.03 23.96 -11.95
N LEU A 488 -13.76 24.05 -11.51
CA LEU A 488 -13.43 24.09 -10.08
C LEU A 488 -14.12 25.26 -9.37
N LYS A 489 -14.10 26.47 -9.92
CA LYS A 489 -14.79 27.63 -9.33
C LYS A 489 -16.31 27.49 -9.34
N LYS A 490 -16.89 26.85 -10.36
CA LYS A 490 -18.35 26.77 -10.54
C LYS A 490 -19.01 25.60 -9.83
N LYS A 491 -18.33 24.45 -9.76
CA LYS A 491 -18.87 23.18 -9.27
C LYS A 491 -18.07 22.59 -8.11
N GLY A 492 -16.84 23.07 -7.89
CA GLY A 492 -15.89 22.44 -6.98
C GLY A 492 -15.48 21.04 -7.42
N ALA A 493 -14.78 20.33 -6.53
CA ALA A 493 -14.40 18.94 -6.70
C ALA A 493 -14.76 18.16 -5.43
N TRP A 494 -16.07 17.85 -5.25
CA TRP A 494 -16.63 17.30 -4.00
C TRP A 494 -15.79 16.16 -3.43
N GLY A 495 -15.45 15.16 -4.24
CA GLY A 495 -14.65 14.01 -3.79
C GLY A 495 -13.30 14.42 -3.21
N LEU A 496 -12.53 15.26 -3.91
CA LEU A 496 -11.21 15.67 -3.41
C LEU A 496 -11.29 16.61 -2.21
N PHE A 497 -12.30 17.47 -2.16
CA PHE A 497 -12.55 18.31 -0.99
C PHE A 497 -12.90 17.44 0.22
N HIS A 498 -13.64 16.36 0.00
CA HIS A 498 -13.95 15.34 1.00
C HIS A 498 -12.71 14.56 1.46
N GLU A 499 -11.84 14.11 0.56
CA GLU A 499 -10.60 13.42 0.98
C GLU A 499 -9.63 14.33 1.74
N ILE A 500 -9.55 15.61 1.38
CA ILE A 500 -8.81 16.62 2.14
C ILE A 500 -9.49 16.88 3.50
N GLY A 501 -10.82 16.84 3.55
CA GLY A 501 -11.62 16.95 4.76
C GLY A 501 -11.31 15.86 5.79
N HIS A 502 -11.03 14.63 5.36
CA HIS A 502 -10.60 13.55 6.26
C HIS A 502 -9.31 13.92 7.02
N ASN A 503 -8.35 14.57 6.37
CA ASN A 503 -7.11 15.02 7.02
C ASN A 503 -7.35 16.09 8.11
N MET A 504 -8.53 16.73 8.10
CA MET A 504 -8.94 17.71 9.12
C MET A 504 -9.62 17.07 10.33
N GLN A 505 -10.13 15.84 10.24
CA GLN A 505 -10.88 15.21 11.33
C GLN A 505 -10.02 14.98 12.59
N ARG A 506 -10.69 14.98 13.75
CA ARG A 506 -10.10 14.57 15.03
C ARG A 506 -11.02 13.58 15.73
N THR A 507 -10.39 12.69 16.49
CA THR A 507 -11.07 11.59 17.20
C THR A 507 -12.07 12.08 18.25
N TRP A 508 -11.89 13.28 18.80
CA TRP A 508 -12.72 13.84 19.88
C TRP A 508 -13.99 14.56 19.40
N TRP A 509 -14.18 14.82 18.11
CA TRP A 509 -15.47 15.26 17.55
C TRP A 509 -16.03 14.30 16.48
N THR A 510 -15.23 13.33 16.04
CA THR A 510 -15.67 12.29 15.09
C THR A 510 -16.07 11.06 15.89
N PHE A 511 -17.38 10.88 16.05
CA PHE A 511 -18.00 9.77 16.78
C PHE A 511 -18.58 8.73 15.81
N ASP A 512 -19.04 7.60 16.33
CA ASP A 512 -19.46 6.45 15.53
C ASP A 512 -20.55 6.84 14.52
N GLY A 513 -20.37 6.40 13.27
CA GLY A 513 -21.26 6.74 12.16
C GLY A 513 -20.98 8.10 11.50
N THR A 514 -19.99 8.86 11.96
CA THR A 514 -19.70 10.21 11.42
C THR A 514 -18.37 10.35 10.68
N GLY A 515 -17.62 9.26 10.47
CA GLY A 515 -16.37 9.27 9.70
C GLY A 515 -16.55 9.88 8.30
N GLU A 516 -17.62 9.53 7.61
CA GLU A 516 -17.99 10.06 6.28
C GLU A 516 -18.84 11.34 6.36
N VAL A 517 -19.07 11.89 7.56
CA VAL A 517 -20.00 13.01 7.78
C VAL A 517 -19.28 14.24 8.28
N THR A 518 -18.43 14.13 9.31
CA THR A 518 -17.69 15.28 9.82
C THR A 518 -16.64 15.79 8.84
N THR A 519 -16.12 14.93 7.96
CA THR A 519 -15.33 15.35 6.80
C THR A 519 -16.12 16.29 5.88
N ASN A 520 -17.39 15.96 5.61
CA ASN A 520 -18.27 16.73 4.74
C ASN A 520 -18.68 18.10 5.31
N ILE A 521 -18.46 18.35 6.62
CA ILE A 521 -18.58 19.70 7.19
C ILE A 521 -17.53 20.63 6.54
N PHE A 522 -16.29 20.14 6.40
CA PHE A 522 -15.21 20.88 5.73
C PHE A 522 -15.47 21.02 4.23
N THR A 523 -15.98 19.97 3.59
CA THR A 523 -16.39 19.99 2.18
C THR A 523 -17.46 21.05 1.91
N LEU A 524 -18.54 21.08 2.70
CA LEU A 524 -19.61 22.07 2.57
C LEU A 524 -19.09 23.50 2.80
N HIS A 525 -18.24 23.71 3.81
CA HIS A 525 -17.64 25.03 4.05
C HIS A 525 -16.77 25.48 2.89
N ALA A 526 -15.95 24.60 2.32
CA ALA A 526 -15.14 24.93 1.16
C ALA A 526 -15.98 25.23 -0.08
N MET A 527 -17.00 24.41 -0.36
CA MET A 527 -17.94 24.66 -1.46
C MET A 527 -18.60 26.04 -1.33
N ASP A 528 -18.97 26.43 -0.12
CA ASP A 528 -19.53 27.76 0.13
C ASP A 528 -18.49 28.87 0.00
N ALA A 529 -17.38 28.77 0.73
CA ALA A 529 -16.41 29.84 0.86
C ALA A 529 -15.63 30.17 -0.43
N ILE A 530 -15.29 29.15 -1.24
CA ILE A 530 -14.43 29.33 -2.42
C ILE A 530 -15.11 29.00 -3.75
N CYS A 531 -16.24 28.28 -3.75
CA CYS A 531 -17.05 28.04 -4.96
C CYS A 531 -18.38 28.81 -4.94
N HIS A 532 -18.70 29.51 -3.84
CA HIS A 532 -19.94 30.26 -3.65
C HIS A 532 -21.21 29.38 -3.78
N LEU A 533 -21.08 28.09 -3.43
CA LEU A 533 -22.16 27.12 -3.42
C LEU A 533 -22.65 26.90 -1.99
N GLN A 534 -23.74 27.59 -1.65
CA GLN A 534 -24.34 27.53 -0.32
C GLN A 534 -24.72 26.08 0.06
N PRO A 535 -24.43 25.63 1.30
CA PRO A 535 -24.56 24.23 1.69
C PRO A 535 -25.97 23.66 1.47
N TRP A 536 -26.99 24.47 1.77
CA TRP A 536 -28.37 24.04 1.75
C TRP A 536 -28.91 23.77 0.34
N ILE A 537 -28.41 24.48 -0.67
CA ILE A 537 -28.82 24.32 -2.08
C ILE A 537 -27.81 23.52 -2.91
N HIS A 538 -26.72 23.05 -2.29
CA HIS A 538 -25.72 22.25 -2.97
C HIS A 538 -26.33 20.95 -3.48
N SER A 539 -26.01 20.55 -4.71
CA SER A 539 -26.62 19.40 -5.40
C SER A 539 -26.55 18.12 -4.58
N TRP A 540 -25.40 17.83 -3.97
CA TRP A 540 -25.23 16.65 -3.12
C TRP A 540 -26.27 16.57 -1.99
N LEU A 541 -26.58 17.69 -1.32
CA LEU A 541 -27.60 17.70 -0.27
C LEU A 541 -29.01 17.58 -0.88
N GLN A 542 -29.27 18.30 -1.97
CA GLN A 542 -30.55 18.29 -2.67
C GLN A 542 -30.93 16.90 -3.20
N ASP A 543 -29.97 16.15 -3.74
CA ASP A 543 -30.15 14.79 -4.23
C ASP A 543 -30.56 13.81 -3.12
N ASN A 544 -30.31 14.17 -1.85
CA ASN A 544 -30.59 13.33 -0.68
C ASN A 544 -31.79 13.81 0.15
N VAL A 545 -32.50 14.88 -0.25
CA VAL A 545 -33.67 15.40 0.47
C VAL A 545 -34.75 14.35 0.65
N LYS A 546 -35.06 13.56 -0.40
CA LYS A 546 -36.06 12.49 -0.32
C LYS A 546 -35.72 11.48 0.79
N ARG A 547 -34.46 11.07 0.88
CA ARG A 547 -33.98 10.11 1.87
C ARG A 547 -34.05 10.68 3.30
N ALA A 548 -33.71 11.96 3.47
CA ALA A 548 -33.85 12.64 4.76
C ALA A 548 -35.31 12.76 5.20
N ARG A 549 -36.23 13.07 4.27
CA ARG A 549 -37.67 13.10 4.54
C ARG A 549 -38.20 11.73 5.00
N GLU A 550 -37.84 10.67 4.28
CA GLU A 550 -38.23 9.30 4.62
C GLU A 550 -37.70 8.88 6.02
N TYR A 551 -36.46 9.23 6.34
CA TYR A 551 -35.86 8.98 7.66
C TYR A 551 -36.61 9.67 8.81
N ILE A 552 -37.01 10.93 8.61
CA ILE A 552 -37.78 11.70 9.59
C ILE A 552 -39.15 11.06 9.78
N GLN A 553 -39.83 10.70 8.69
CA GLN A 553 -41.14 10.05 8.71
C GLN A 553 -41.10 8.66 9.36
N SER A 554 -39.98 7.95 9.27
CA SER A 554 -39.78 6.64 9.91
C SER A 554 -39.37 6.72 11.38
N GLY A 555 -39.40 7.91 12.00
CA GLY A 555 -39.20 8.08 13.43
C GLY A 555 -37.78 8.47 13.86
N SER A 556 -36.88 8.80 12.94
CA SER A 556 -35.49 9.23 13.23
C SER A 556 -34.69 8.24 14.10
N ASN A 557 -34.56 6.98 13.69
CA ASN A 557 -33.77 6.00 14.44
C ASN A 557 -32.25 6.26 14.29
N PHE A 558 -31.55 6.50 15.41
CA PHE A 558 -30.12 6.84 15.39
C PHE A 558 -29.21 5.74 14.82
N ASP A 559 -29.54 4.46 14.99
CA ASP A 559 -28.74 3.39 14.40
C ASP A 559 -28.83 3.39 12.88
N GLN A 560 -29.99 3.75 12.32
CA GLN A 560 -30.13 3.98 10.88
C GLN A 560 -29.34 5.23 10.45
N TRP A 561 -29.42 6.31 11.23
CA TRP A 561 -28.68 7.55 10.98
C TRP A 561 -27.17 7.31 10.83
N LYS A 562 -26.56 6.55 11.75
CA LYS A 562 -25.12 6.23 11.75
C LYS A 562 -24.64 5.52 10.49
N THR A 563 -25.52 4.78 9.82
CA THR A 563 -25.18 4.01 8.61
C THR A 563 -25.45 4.79 7.32
N ASN A 564 -25.94 6.03 7.42
CA ASN A 564 -26.43 6.79 6.29
C ASN A 564 -25.84 8.22 6.27
N PRO A 565 -24.61 8.39 5.75
CA PRO A 565 -23.95 9.70 5.69
C PRO A 565 -24.75 10.77 4.95
N ALA A 566 -25.53 10.36 3.95
CA ALA A 566 -26.43 11.20 3.18
C ALA A 566 -27.55 11.83 4.03
N VAL A 567 -28.09 11.10 5.00
CA VAL A 567 -29.05 11.65 5.98
C VAL A 567 -28.31 12.40 7.07
N ALA A 568 -27.21 11.84 7.54
CA ALA A 568 -26.47 12.38 8.68
C ALA A 568 -25.93 13.80 8.44
N LEU A 569 -25.56 14.14 7.21
CA LEU A 569 -25.05 15.47 6.90
C LEU A 569 -26.08 16.60 7.08
N PHE A 570 -27.40 16.31 7.02
CA PHE A 570 -28.44 17.33 7.07
C PHE A 570 -28.43 18.15 8.35
N ILE A 571 -28.26 17.52 9.52
CA ILE A 571 -28.21 18.28 10.79
C ILE A 571 -27.02 19.24 10.80
N TYR A 572 -25.88 18.86 10.23
CA TYR A 572 -24.71 19.74 10.15
C TYR A 572 -24.91 20.87 9.15
N ALA A 573 -25.52 20.59 7.98
CA ALA A 573 -25.90 21.63 7.04
C ALA A 573 -26.94 22.60 7.64
N GLN A 574 -27.85 22.10 8.47
CA GLN A 574 -28.88 22.89 9.15
C GLN A 574 -28.25 23.80 10.20
N LEU A 575 -27.31 23.28 11.01
CA LEU A 575 -26.54 24.11 11.95
C LEU A 575 -25.76 25.22 11.23
N ALA A 576 -25.18 24.93 10.06
CA ALA A 576 -24.46 25.94 9.26
C ALA A 576 -25.42 27.01 8.70
N ARG A 577 -26.61 26.59 8.25
CA ARG A 577 -27.67 27.49 7.77
C ARG A 577 -28.19 28.41 8.87
N GLU A 578 -28.47 27.87 10.06
CA GLU A 578 -29.08 28.62 11.15
C GLU A 578 -28.09 29.52 11.91
N PHE A 579 -26.85 29.06 12.11
CA PHE A 579 -25.89 29.74 12.98
C PHE A 579 -24.62 30.23 12.26
N GLY A 580 -24.48 29.96 10.97
CA GLY A 580 -23.34 30.36 10.15
C GLY A 580 -22.03 29.63 10.47
N TRP A 581 -21.08 29.76 9.55
CA TRP A 581 -19.75 29.13 9.67
C TRP A 581 -18.88 29.70 10.80
N SER A 582 -19.15 30.92 11.28
CA SER A 582 -18.47 31.48 12.46
C SER A 582 -18.68 30.63 13.71
N SER A 583 -19.87 30.04 13.86
CA SER A 583 -20.20 29.14 14.97
C SER A 583 -19.39 27.84 14.90
N TYR A 584 -19.27 27.24 13.71
CA TYR A 584 -18.39 26.08 13.49
C TYR A 584 -16.92 26.41 13.77
N LYS A 585 -16.44 27.56 13.29
CA LYS A 585 -15.07 28.03 13.56
C LYS A 585 -14.84 28.14 15.07
N ALA A 586 -15.78 28.70 15.83
CA ALA A 586 -15.67 28.82 17.28
C ALA A 586 -15.66 27.44 17.98
N VAL A 587 -16.54 26.53 17.57
CA VAL A 587 -16.60 25.15 18.07
C VAL A 587 -15.28 24.41 17.83
N PHE A 588 -14.77 24.38 16.59
CA PHE A 588 -13.53 23.67 16.28
C PHE A 588 -12.31 24.29 16.97
N ARG A 589 -12.24 25.62 17.07
CA ARG A 589 -11.19 26.30 17.87
C ARG A 589 -11.23 25.88 19.32
N GLN A 590 -12.41 25.78 19.94
CA GLN A 590 -12.52 25.28 21.32
C GLN A 590 -12.03 23.84 21.43
N TYR A 591 -12.35 22.96 20.48
CA TYR A 591 -11.83 21.59 20.47
C TYR A 591 -10.31 21.52 20.29
N GLU A 592 -9.73 22.31 19.39
CA GLU A 592 -8.27 22.35 19.19
C GLU A 592 -7.53 22.92 20.40
N GLN A 593 -8.16 23.85 21.15
CA GLN A 593 -7.63 24.40 22.40
C GLN A 593 -7.71 23.42 23.57
N THR A 594 -8.84 22.72 23.70
CA THR A 594 -9.13 21.87 24.86
C THR A 594 -8.66 20.44 24.70
N GLN A 595 -8.62 19.92 23.47
CA GLN A 595 -8.24 18.55 23.09
C GLN A 595 -8.77 17.51 24.08
N PRO A 596 -10.10 17.45 24.27
CA PRO A 596 -10.67 16.72 25.38
C PRO A 596 -10.41 15.22 25.22
N ASN A 597 -9.99 14.57 26.31
CA ASN A 597 -9.81 13.14 26.35
C ASN A 597 -11.16 12.45 26.56
N LEU A 598 -11.88 12.18 25.47
CA LEU A 598 -13.19 11.51 25.47
C LEU A 598 -13.00 10.04 25.15
N THR A 599 -13.48 9.17 26.05
CA THR A 599 -13.20 7.74 26.03
C THR A 599 -14.35 6.90 25.47
N SER A 600 -15.58 7.43 25.49
CA SER A 600 -16.76 6.75 24.97
C SER A 600 -17.44 7.50 23.82
N ASN A 601 -18.24 6.79 23.03
CA ASN A 601 -19.03 7.38 21.97
C ASN A 601 -20.08 8.38 22.49
N GLN A 602 -20.73 8.06 23.63
CA GLN A 602 -21.72 8.94 24.24
C GLN A 602 -21.10 10.26 24.71
N GLU A 603 -19.90 10.22 25.31
CA GLU A 603 -19.17 11.43 25.72
C GLU A 603 -18.88 12.36 24.54
N LYS A 604 -18.56 11.82 23.36
CA LYS A 604 -18.34 12.62 22.14
C LYS A 604 -19.62 13.27 21.63
N ILE A 605 -20.73 12.54 21.64
CA ILE A 605 -22.05 13.08 21.25
C ILE A 605 -22.46 14.21 22.19
N ASP A 606 -22.44 13.95 23.50
CA ASP A 606 -22.78 14.93 24.53
C ASP A 606 -21.87 16.16 24.46
N ARG A 607 -20.55 15.96 24.28
CA ARG A 607 -19.61 17.06 24.11
C ARG A 607 -19.92 17.89 22.86
N TRP A 608 -20.24 17.26 21.73
CA TRP A 608 -20.61 17.99 20.51
C TRP A 608 -21.83 18.88 20.75
N ILE A 609 -22.89 18.33 21.34
CA ILE A 609 -24.14 19.06 21.58
C ILE A 609 -23.92 20.20 22.58
N THR A 610 -23.25 19.95 23.71
CA THR A 610 -22.98 20.97 24.74
C THR A 610 -22.07 22.07 24.21
N THR A 611 -20.94 21.73 23.58
CA THR A 611 -20.02 22.70 23.01
C THR A 611 -20.72 23.57 21.96
N PHE A 612 -21.46 22.98 21.02
CA PHE A 612 -22.15 23.77 20.01
C PHE A 612 -23.23 24.68 20.62
N SER A 613 -24.05 24.15 21.55
CA SER A 613 -25.10 24.91 22.24
C SER A 613 -24.56 26.13 22.97
N HIS A 614 -23.46 25.98 23.72
CA HIS A 614 -22.81 27.10 24.39
C HIS A 614 -22.22 28.12 23.41
N GLN A 615 -21.66 27.68 22.28
CA GLN A 615 -21.08 28.59 21.28
C GLN A 615 -22.15 29.44 20.58
N VAL A 616 -23.34 28.89 20.36
CA VAL A 616 -24.45 29.63 19.72
C VAL A 616 -25.37 30.33 20.71
N GLY A 617 -25.26 30.03 22.01
CA GLY A 617 -26.09 30.60 23.07
C GLY A 617 -27.53 30.05 23.10
N TYR A 618 -27.78 28.91 22.47
CA TYR A 618 -29.10 28.26 22.43
C TYR A 618 -29.01 26.80 22.86
N ASN A 619 -30.06 26.31 23.51
CA ASN A 619 -30.23 24.89 23.81
C ASN A 619 -30.60 24.11 22.54
N LEU A 620 -29.66 23.33 22.00
CA LEU A 620 -29.87 22.54 20.79
C LEU A 620 -30.42 21.13 21.05
N VAL A 621 -30.66 20.74 22.30
CA VAL A 621 -31.21 19.41 22.66
C VAL A 621 -32.47 19.06 21.85
N PRO A 622 -33.46 19.96 21.67
CA PRO A 622 -34.65 19.65 20.87
C PRO A 622 -34.32 19.31 19.41
N LEU A 623 -33.35 20.01 18.81
CA LEU A 623 -32.93 19.76 17.43
C LEU A 623 -32.25 18.39 17.29
N PHE A 624 -31.30 18.08 18.18
CA PHE A 624 -30.61 16.78 18.14
C PHE A 624 -31.57 15.62 18.44
N LYS A 625 -32.55 15.79 19.35
CA LYS A 625 -33.62 14.81 19.58
C LYS A 625 -34.50 14.60 18.34
N PHE A 626 -34.84 15.67 17.62
CA PHE A 626 -35.60 15.56 16.37
C PHE A 626 -34.89 14.67 15.32
N TRP A 627 -33.56 14.78 15.25
CA TRP A 627 -32.73 13.94 14.39
C TRP A 627 -32.40 12.56 14.97
N GLY A 628 -32.86 12.26 16.19
CA GLY A 628 -32.78 10.93 16.81
C GLY A 628 -31.62 10.71 17.78
N PHE A 629 -30.80 11.72 18.08
CA PHE A 629 -29.58 11.54 18.87
C PHE A 629 -29.87 11.03 20.29
N PRO A 630 -29.06 10.09 20.81
CA PRO A 630 -29.09 9.73 22.23
C PRO A 630 -28.39 10.84 23.03
N ILE A 631 -29.09 11.44 23.97
CA ILE A 631 -28.57 12.55 24.78
C ILE A 631 -28.68 12.17 26.25
N SER A 632 -27.58 12.31 26.99
CA SER A 632 -27.58 12.04 28.43
C SER A 632 -28.41 13.05 29.23
N GLN A 633 -28.91 12.62 30.38
CA GLN A 633 -29.64 13.52 31.28
C GLN A 633 -28.77 14.69 31.75
N SER A 634 -27.48 14.46 32.02
CA SER A 634 -26.53 15.52 32.40
C SER A 634 -26.39 16.60 31.33
N THR A 635 -26.41 16.22 30.05
CA THR A 635 -26.40 17.19 28.93
C THR A 635 -27.67 18.02 28.91
N ILE A 636 -28.83 17.38 29.07
CA ILE A 636 -30.14 18.06 29.13
C ILE A 636 -30.15 19.09 30.27
N ASP A 637 -29.73 18.67 31.46
CA ASP A 637 -29.73 19.52 32.65
C ASP A 637 -28.76 20.71 32.50
N SER A 638 -27.56 20.48 31.93
CA SER A 638 -26.54 21.52 31.73
C SER A 638 -26.94 22.63 30.76
N LEU A 639 -27.91 22.38 29.88
CA LEU A 639 -28.35 23.30 28.84
C LEU A 639 -29.74 23.88 29.12
N HIS A 640 -30.37 23.52 30.24
CA HIS A 640 -31.74 23.90 30.59
C HIS A 640 -31.96 25.43 30.64
N ASP A 641 -30.94 26.18 31.09
CA ASP A 641 -31.05 27.63 31.26
C ASP A 641 -30.80 28.42 29.96
N LEU A 642 -30.36 27.75 28.88
CA LEU A 642 -30.22 28.39 27.58
C LEU A 642 -31.58 28.47 26.87
N PRO A 643 -31.87 29.58 26.16
CA PRO A 643 -33.09 29.69 25.36
C PRO A 643 -33.09 28.61 24.27
N ILE A 644 -34.26 28.09 23.93
CA ILE A 644 -34.40 27.17 22.80
C ILE A 644 -34.61 27.99 21.53
N GLN A 645 -33.79 27.74 20.51
CA GLN A 645 -33.96 28.37 19.20
C GLN A 645 -35.23 27.83 18.55
N GLN A 646 -36.06 28.70 17.98
CA GLN A 646 -37.19 28.27 17.13
C GLN A 646 -36.72 28.11 15.69
N ILE A 647 -36.52 26.86 15.26
CA ILE A 647 -36.21 26.54 13.86
C ILE A 647 -37.51 26.16 13.15
N SER A 648 -37.79 26.82 12.03
CA SER A 648 -38.94 26.52 11.16
C SER A 648 -38.45 26.32 9.73
N ASP A 649 -38.09 25.07 9.42
CA ASP A 649 -37.68 24.66 8.09
C ASP A 649 -38.54 23.51 7.56
N GLU A 650 -38.30 23.16 6.30
CA GLU A 650 -39.04 22.12 5.58
C GLU A 650 -38.92 20.72 6.20
N PHE A 651 -37.95 20.47 7.07
CA PHE A 651 -37.76 19.19 7.74
C PHE A 651 -38.50 19.14 9.07
N ILE A 652 -38.39 20.20 9.89
CA ILE A 652 -39.15 20.32 11.14
C ILE A 652 -40.65 20.25 10.87
N GLN A 653 -41.13 20.83 9.75
CA GLN A 653 -42.54 20.79 9.34
C GLN A 653 -43.08 19.38 9.03
N ILE A 654 -42.22 18.38 8.82
CA ILE A 654 -42.64 17.00 8.54
C ILE A 654 -43.15 16.31 9.81
N ALA A 655 -42.57 16.64 10.96
CA ALA A 655 -42.89 16.03 12.25
C ALA A 655 -42.74 17.07 13.38
N PRO A 656 -43.52 18.17 13.35
CA PRO A 656 -43.37 19.29 14.28
C PRO A 656 -43.60 18.87 15.73
N GLU A 657 -44.41 17.84 15.98
CA GLU A 657 -44.69 17.29 17.31
C GLU A 657 -43.46 16.70 18.01
N ARG A 658 -42.41 16.35 17.26
CA ARG A 658 -41.13 15.84 17.80
C ARG A 658 -40.14 16.95 18.13
N TYR A 659 -40.34 18.14 17.60
CA TYR A 659 -39.53 19.31 17.88
C TYR A 659 -40.21 20.19 18.93
N LYS A 660 -40.01 19.84 20.21
CA LYS A 660 -40.60 20.58 21.33
C LYS A 660 -39.66 21.71 21.74
N VAL A 661 -40.06 22.93 21.37
CA VAL A 661 -39.46 24.18 21.83
C VAL A 661 -39.88 24.48 23.25
#